data_AF-A0A0W0FK16-F1
#
_entry.id   AF-A0A0W0FK16-F1
#
_cell.length_a   1.000
_cell.length_b   1.000
_cell.length_c   1.000
_cell.angle_alpha   90.00
_cell.angle_beta   90.00
_cell.angle_gamma   90.00
#
_symmetry.space_group_name_H-M   'P 1'
#
loop_
_entity.id
_entity.type
_entity.pdbx_description
1 polymer ?
#
loop_
_entity_poly.entity_id
_entity_poly.type
_entity_poly.pdbx_seq_one_letter_code
_entity_poly.pdbx_strand_id
1 'polypeptide(L)'
;MSATQNPPLYVPSNEEHQIVASHFIGPKAENMDIMAKAVQYILDMHKNHRQAYYEEDPIFITEDIRGSEAFQNAQALLESSLSNLTKLLTDHSIPFFSPRYSAHMCMENSMPAILGWMATILYNPNNVAFEASPFTTILEIEVGKQMSEMLGYNIKTDVEGEPVAWGHIACDGSVANLEAVWASQFGCPFARNLKYYPLSLRDAMAPGAPMEFIADSFEVTTCQGESKLLSALELWDLFNLKSSTILDIPDRLIRQYGMSSAWLDKVMENYIVQTVSRGPVDAAWKIDNPPQILVAATKHYSWPKAAAVSGIGSLNNVNIAVDAEARLDPDALRAALEDNFQKKRPVYCVIAVMGTTEEGAVDPLGEIVNIRSEFEKRGMTFHIHADAAWGGYFASMIRAPPAGAPVPRGKPTGYVPHVALREDTAEELRNLAKTDSITIDPHKAGYVPYPAGGLCYRDGRMRYLLTYTAPYLNQGSTDSIGIYGVEGSKPGAPASAVWMNHEVVGLHQNGLGTLLGEVSFTCRRFASHWVAMSTNETSYIVRSMNLLPSEKEPNPDPAKIEAEKQFIRDNIIGKDNADIAANDQAMLLLNQLGSDLNINAFACNFRYSDGRVNEDVEEANYLNRRIFERLSVTEPNEDPKETPFYITSTTFKQAEYGKCATILKERLGLKGDQDVLVLRNVVMSPFSTDGQFIQNLVDIFTKVLEEEVENVRKRNEEMQATHTFFVMGNDKIYLDYLPNFHRASRRFQLLASANLPSDVMADYKNARQNNPNVPILLRNVQSGVLMDMIDQGQFDATMSFDGGKTFTYKTFAVSNIERVKQRSLNNSAQNSAYPSTYSPFYLFGSSNEPNIDHMLVVHPNAQLAASGVQLNLNPPLDGAKYNSGVILFFDDVREATMQPFPAQADLGPNFFFQPGKDFRVTVYEDVFANDGDKPIDLDTLQGKAITSGTLTLPSYLYVDTENLNGEDVPEPRPSGGLMSMQTREAWVNEVDSTLGTTAAVNATGSG
;
A
#
# COMPACT_ATOMS: atom_id res chain seq x y z
N MET A 1 31.00 -33.71 -14.61
CA MET A 1 31.33 -35.02 -13.99
C MET A 1 30.46 -35.17 -12.74
N SER A 2 29.81 -36.34 -12.61
CA SER A 2 29.05 -36.95 -11.50
C SER A 2 28.02 -36.15 -10.68
N ALA A 3 26.74 -36.49 -10.93
CA ALA A 3 25.70 -36.89 -9.97
C ALA A 3 25.69 -36.33 -8.52
N THR A 4 24.62 -35.55 -8.27
CA THR A 4 23.71 -35.65 -7.11
C THR A 4 24.31 -35.62 -5.70
N GLN A 5 24.44 -34.40 -5.17
CA GLN A 5 23.94 -34.08 -3.83
C GLN A 5 23.25 -32.72 -3.93
N ASN A 6 21.91 -32.69 -3.91
CA ASN A 6 21.21 -31.44 -3.63
C ASN A 6 21.71 -30.97 -2.27
N PRO A 7 22.13 -29.69 -2.11
CA PRO A 7 22.45 -29.17 -0.78
C PRO A 7 21.25 -29.43 0.15
N PRO A 8 21.48 -29.70 1.44
CA PRO A 8 20.37 -29.91 2.36
C PRO A 8 19.47 -28.65 2.37
N LEU A 9 18.15 -28.86 2.40
CA LEU A 9 17.14 -27.77 2.37
C LEU A 9 17.29 -26.78 3.55
N TYR A 10 18.05 -27.17 4.56
CA TYR A 10 18.42 -26.40 5.74
C TYR A 10 19.86 -26.77 6.14
N VAL A 11 20.64 -25.84 6.68
CA VAL A 11 21.99 -26.12 7.17
C VAL A 11 22.00 -25.96 8.70
N PRO A 12 22.39 -27.00 9.46
CA PRO A 12 22.54 -26.86 10.90
C PRO A 12 23.59 -25.80 11.24
N SER A 13 23.19 -24.75 11.96
CA SER A 13 24.06 -23.63 12.33
C SER A 13 25.08 -24.01 13.41
N ASN A 14 26.36 -23.66 13.14
CA ASN A 14 27.46 -23.67 14.11
C ASN A 14 27.98 -22.23 14.28
N GLU A 15 27.51 -21.48 15.28
CA GLU A 15 27.90 -20.07 15.59
C GLU A 15 27.39 -18.97 14.64
N GLU A 16 26.64 -19.28 13.59
CA GLU A 16 26.17 -18.26 12.62
C GLU A 16 25.31 -17.15 13.24
N HIS A 17 24.39 -17.50 14.14
CA HIS A 17 23.54 -16.51 14.81
C HIS A 17 24.37 -15.52 15.65
N GLN A 18 25.51 -15.94 16.18
CA GLN A 18 26.40 -15.08 16.96
C GLN A 18 27.08 -14.04 16.06
N ILE A 19 27.44 -14.44 14.83
CA ILE A 19 27.96 -13.52 13.80
C ILE A 19 26.86 -12.54 13.41
N VAL A 20 25.65 -13.02 13.10
CA VAL A 20 24.50 -12.17 12.75
C VAL A 20 24.21 -11.16 13.86
N ALA A 21 24.14 -11.61 15.12
CA ALA A 21 23.90 -10.74 16.28
C ALA A 21 25.00 -9.68 16.46
N SER A 22 26.25 -9.97 16.06
CA SER A 22 27.36 -9.01 16.14
C SER A 22 27.24 -7.84 15.15
N HIS A 23 26.34 -7.91 14.18
CA HIS A 23 26.12 -6.85 13.20
C HIS A 23 25.13 -5.77 13.66
N PHE A 24 24.47 -5.92 14.80
CA PHE A 24 23.42 -5.02 15.30
C PHE A 24 23.75 -4.46 16.69
N ILE A 25 23.18 -3.31 17.04
CA ILE A 25 23.31 -2.74 18.39
C ILE A 25 22.54 -3.63 19.38
N GLY A 26 21.38 -4.10 18.95
CA GLY A 26 20.58 -5.11 19.61
C GLY A 26 19.30 -4.56 20.26
N PRO A 27 18.25 -5.40 20.43
CA PRO A 27 16.95 -4.99 20.98
C PRO A 27 16.98 -4.30 22.34
N LYS A 28 18.03 -4.52 23.13
CA LYS A 28 18.26 -3.93 24.46
C LYS A 28 19.59 -3.19 24.52
N ALA A 29 20.14 -2.81 23.37
CA ALA A 29 21.40 -2.11 23.24
C ALA A 29 22.60 -2.91 23.79
N GLU A 30 22.58 -4.24 23.59
CA GLU A 30 23.56 -5.20 24.08
C GLU A 30 24.98 -4.92 23.59
N ASN A 31 25.13 -4.35 22.39
CA ASN A 31 26.41 -4.01 21.75
C ASN A 31 26.70 -2.49 21.74
N MET A 32 26.01 -1.70 22.57
CA MET A 32 26.15 -0.23 22.58
C MET A 32 27.56 0.24 22.97
N ASP A 33 28.25 -0.48 23.83
CA ASP A 33 29.64 -0.18 24.20
C ASP A 33 30.60 -0.35 23.02
N ILE A 34 30.38 -1.38 22.19
CA ILE A 34 31.12 -1.61 20.95
C ILE A 34 30.87 -0.45 19.97
N MET A 35 29.60 -0.07 19.80
CA MET A 35 29.20 1.06 18.95
C MET A 35 29.85 2.37 19.42
N ALA A 36 29.75 2.70 20.71
CA ALA A 36 30.33 3.91 21.28
C ALA A 36 31.85 3.98 21.10
N LYS A 37 32.56 2.85 21.29
CA LYS A 37 34.00 2.76 21.06
C LYS A 37 34.37 3.01 19.59
N ALA A 38 33.61 2.45 18.65
CA ALA A 38 33.82 2.66 17.22
C ALA A 38 33.57 4.12 16.81
N VAL A 39 32.52 4.75 17.34
CA VAL A 39 32.25 6.18 17.13
C VAL A 39 33.39 7.04 17.68
N GLN A 40 33.89 6.76 18.88
CA GLN A 40 35.04 7.49 19.43
C GLN A 40 36.29 7.36 18.54
N TYR A 41 36.55 6.16 18.01
CA TYR A 41 37.65 5.94 17.07
C TYR A 41 37.50 6.80 15.80
N ILE A 42 36.29 6.88 15.23
CA ILE A 42 36.00 7.74 14.06
C ILE A 42 36.31 9.21 14.39
N LEU A 43 35.86 9.71 15.55
CA LEU A 43 36.10 11.09 15.98
C LEU A 43 37.59 11.36 16.18
N ASP A 44 38.33 10.43 16.79
CA ASP A 44 39.77 10.55 17.01
C ASP A 44 40.55 10.56 15.68
N MET A 45 40.19 9.69 14.74
CA MET A 45 40.80 9.66 13.41
C MET A 45 40.55 10.96 12.64
N HIS A 46 39.33 11.50 12.69
CA HIS A 46 39.00 12.77 12.03
C HIS A 46 39.74 13.95 12.67
N LYS A 47 39.82 13.99 14.00
CA LYS A 47 40.59 14.99 14.74
C LYS A 47 42.06 14.96 14.31
N ASN A 48 42.68 13.78 14.34
CA ASN A 48 44.08 13.62 13.96
C ASN A 48 44.33 14.04 12.50
N HIS A 49 43.42 13.69 11.60
CA HIS A 49 43.51 14.11 10.20
C HIS A 49 43.45 15.63 10.05
N ARG A 50 42.51 16.31 10.72
CA ARG A 50 42.41 17.79 10.69
C ARG A 50 43.63 18.49 11.26
N GLN A 51 44.25 17.92 12.30
CA GLN A 51 45.45 18.49 12.91
C GLN A 51 46.71 18.28 12.05
N ALA A 52 46.78 17.17 11.31
CA ALA A 52 47.89 16.88 10.40
C ALA A 52 47.78 17.57 9.03
N TYR A 53 46.59 18.07 8.67
CA TYR A 53 46.36 18.76 7.41
C TYR A 53 46.87 20.20 7.49
N TYR A 54 48.06 20.46 6.92
CA TYR A 54 48.80 21.72 7.05
C TYR A 54 49.05 22.11 8.52
N GLU A 55 49.95 21.39 9.18
CA GLU A 55 50.27 21.55 10.61
C GLU A 55 50.74 22.97 10.99
N GLU A 56 51.24 23.74 10.02
CA GLU A 56 51.67 25.13 10.21
C GLU A 56 50.52 26.15 10.34
N ASP A 57 49.29 25.76 10.00
CA ASP A 57 48.14 26.65 10.07
C ASP A 57 47.83 27.04 11.53
N PRO A 58 47.44 28.31 11.77
CA PRO A 58 47.12 28.76 13.12
C PRO A 58 45.84 28.11 13.65
N ILE A 59 45.72 28.03 14.97
CA ILE A 59 44.46 27.64 15.61
C ILE A 59 43.45 28.79 15.47
N PHE A 60 42.39 28.58 14.69
CA PHE A 60 41.35 29.59 14.43
C PHE A 60 40.34 29.76 15.57
N ILE A 61 40.06 28.69 16.33
CA ILE A 61 39.17 28.70 17.48
C ILE A 61 40.02 28.53 18.75
N THR A 62 40.45 29.64 19.33
CA THR A 62 41.36 29.69 20.49
C THR A 62 40.63 29.47 21.81
N GLU A 63 41.39 29.24 22.89
CA GLU A 63 40.82 29.15 24.25
C GLU A 63 40.13 30.45 24.69
N ASP A 64 40.59 31.63 24.24
CA ASP A 64 39.91 32.91 24.52
C ASP A 64 38.53 32.97 23.85
N ILE A 65 38.41 32.48 22.59
CA ILE A 65 37.11 32.38 21.90
C ILE A 65 36.21 31.40 22.65
N ARG A 66 36.72 30.22 23.01
CA ARG A 66 35.98 29.19 23.74
C ARG A 66 35.56 29.64 25.14
N GLY A 67 36.37 30.48 25.80
CA GLY A 67 36.10 31.07 27.10
C GLY A 67 35.16 32.28 27.06
N SER A 68 34.81 32.79 25.87
CA SER A 68 33.89 33.91 25.73
C SER A 68 32.46 33.53 26.09
N GLU A 69 31.71 34.48 26.65
CA GLU A 69 30.31 34.29 27.02
C GLU A 69 29.43 33.92 25.81
N ALA A 70 29.69 34.53 24.65
CA ALA A 70 28.96 34.24 23.41
C ALA A 70 29.15 32.78 22.96
N PHE A 71 30.36 32.23 23.06
CA PHE A 71 30.62 30.83 22.72
C PHE A 71 29.93 29.88 23.71
N GLN A 72 30.03 30.15 25.01
CA GLN A 72 29.41 29.34 26.06
C GLN A 72 27.88 29.31 25.92
N ASN A 73 27.26 30.46 25.65
CA ASN A 73 25.82 30.55 25.40
C ASN A 73 25.39 29.74 24.16
N ALA A 74 26.18 29.79 23.07
CA ALA A 74 25.91 29.00 21.87
C ALA A 74 26.07 27.48 22.12
N GLN A 75 27.05 27.06 22.93
CA GLN A 75 27.20 25.64 23.32
C GLN A 75 26.04 25.16 24.20
N ALA A 76 25.61 25.96 25.17
CA ALA A 76 24.45 25.63 26.00
C ALA A 76 23.16 25.49 25.16
N LEU A 77 22.98 26.34 24.14
CA LEU A 77 21.87 26.21 23.18
C LEU A 77 21.97 24.92 22.37
N LEU A 78 23.17 24.52 21.92
CA LEU A 78 23.38 23.26 21.22
C LEU A 78 23.03 22.06 22.11
N GLU A 79 23.54 22.02 23.34
CA GLU A 79 23.31 20.92 24.29
C GLU A 79 21.82 20.78 24.63
N SER A 80 21.15 21.90 24.93
CA SER A 80 19.70 21.90 25.20
C SER A 80 18.88 21.47 23.99
N SER A 81 19.19 21.98 22.79
CA SER A 81 18.48 21.61 21.57
C SER A 81 18.65 20.12 21.23
N LEU A 82 19.87 19.59 21.37
CA LEU A 82 20.17 18.18 21.16
C LEU A 82 19.46 17.29 22.19
N SER A 83 19.42 17.72 23.45
CA SER A 83 18.68 17.02 24.51
C SER A 83 17.19 16.94 24.20
N ASN A 84 16.59 18.06 23.77
CA ASN A 84 15.17 18.12 23.40
C ASN A 84 14.85 17.23 22.20
N LEU A 85 15.65 17.29 21.13
CA LEU A 85 15.50 16.42 19.96
C LEU A 85 15.59 14.93 20.35
N THR A 86 16.61 14.57 21.13
CA THR A 86 16.83 13.18 21.55
C THR A 86 15.69 12.67 22.43
N LYS A 87 15.16 13.51 23.32
CA LYS A 87 14.00 13.19 24.14
C LYS A 87 12.76 12.92 23.28
N LEU A 88 12.44 13.80 22.34
CA LEU A 88 11.29 13.63 21.46
C LEU A 88 11.40 12.37 20.59
N LEU A 89 12.58 12.08 20.04
CA LEU A 89 12.83 10.83 19.32
C LEU A 89 12.61 9.61 20.22
N THR A 90 13.09 9.65 21.47
CA THR A 90 12.91 8.56 22.44
C THR A 90 11.45 8.34 22.81
N ASP A 91 10.68 9.42 22.90
CA ASP A 91 9.30 9.36 23.38
C ASP A 91 8.28 9.04 22.28
N HIS A 92 8.54 9.42 21.03
CA HIS A 92 7.55 9.36 19.96
C HIS A 92 7.95 8.51 18.73
N SER A 93 9.15 7.93 18.70
CA SER A 93 9.53 7.07 17.57
C SER A 93 9.03 5.64 17.73
N ILE A 94 8.71 5.00 16.60
CA ILE A 94 8.43 3.57 16.56
C ILE A 94 9.70 2.78 16.92
N PRO A 95 9.64 1.79 17.83
CA PRO A 95 10.81 1.06 18.29
C PRO A 95 11.23 -0.05 17.29
N PHE A 96 11.71 0.34 16.09
CA PHE A 96 12.15 -0.61 15.04
C PHE A 96 13.27 -1.57 15.49
N PHE A 97 14.02 -1.21 16.54
CA PHE A 97 15.02 -2.09 17.17
C PHE A 97 14.41 -3.28 17.91
N SER A 98 13.13 -3.21 18.29
CA SER A 98 12.48 -4.28 19.04
C SER A 98 11.94 -5.38 18.11
N PRO A 99 12.16 -6.67 18.43
CA PRO A 99 11.51 -7.78 17.74
C PRO A 99 9.98 -7.82 17.90
N ARG A 100 9.39 -6.94 18.74
CA ARG A 100 7.94 -6.65 18.76
C ARG A 100 7.47 -5.96 17.49
N TYR A 101 8.37 -5.31 16.76
CA TYR A 101 8.05 -4.70 15.48
C TYR A 101 8.13 -5.72 14.34
N SER A 102 7.03 -5.94 13.64
CA SER A 102 6.94 -6.92 12.55
C SER A 102 5.89 -6.48 11.52
N ALA A 103 6.01 -5.24 11.04
CA ALA A 103 4.98 -4.51 10.30
C ALA A 103 5.44 -4.04 8.91
N HIS A 104 6.19 -2.94 8.80
CA HIS A 104 6.78 -2.49 7.54
C HIS A 104 8.22 -2.99 7.34
N MET A 105 8.80 -2.67 6.18
CA MET A 105 10.20 -2.97 5.80
C MET A 105 11.19 -2.10 6.60
N CYS A 106 11.08 -2.15 7.94
CA CYS A 106 11.89 -1.41 8.89
C CYS A 106 12.35 -2.34 10.01
N MET A 107 13.63 -2.24 10.35
CA MET A 107 14.26 -2.88 11.50
C MET A 107 15.47 -2.01 11.89
N GLU A 108 16.18 -2.37 12.97
CA GLU A 108 17.47 -1.75 13.25
C GLU A 108 18.44 -1.96 12.09
N ASN A 109 19.09 -0.88 11.67
CA ASN A 109 20.12 -0.93 10.64
C ASN A 109 21.39 -1.57 11.20
N SER A 110 22.21 -2.17 10.33
CA SER A 110 23.45 -2.79 10.75
C SER A 110 24.43 -1.73 11.30
N MET A 111 25.14 -2.07 12.38
CA MET A 111 26.25 -1.28 12.92
C MET A 111 27.28 -0.89 11.85
N PRO A 112 27.78 -1.80 10.97
CA PRO A 112 28.74 -1.40 9.93
C PRO A 112 28.18 -0.31 9.01
N ALA A 113 26.89 -0.37 8.63
CA ALA A 113 26.29 0.67 7.80
C ALA A 113 26.21 2.02 8.53
N ILE A 114 25.75 2.04 9.78
CA ILE A 114 25.68 3.26 10.60
C ILE A 114 27.09 3.87 10.78
N LEU A 115 28.10 3.05 11.07
CA LEU A 115 29.48 3.50 11.24
C LEU A 115 30.08 4.04 9.93
N GLY A 116 29.82 3.38 8.79
CA GLY A 116 30.23 3.87 7.47
C GLY A 116 29.62 5.23 7.13
N TRP A 117 28.35 5.43 7.48
CA TRP A 117 27.67 6.73 7.35
C TRP A 117 28.32 7.80 8.23
N MET A 118 28.46 7.52 9.54
CA MET A 118 29.03 8.46 10.52
C MET A 118 30.49 8.84 10.20
N ALA A 119 31.29 7.89 9.74
CA ALA A 119 32.68 8.14 9.32
C ALA A 119 32.77 9.13 8.15
N THR A 120 31.74 9.17 7.31
CA THR A 120 31.77 9.92 6.05
C THR A 120 31.12 11.29 6.16
N ILE A 121 30.07 11.45 6.98
CA ILE A 121 29.37 12.74 7.11
C ILE A 121 30.27 13.85 7.67
N LEU A 122 31.31 13.48 8.41
CA LEU A 122 32.32 14.41 8.94
C LEU A 122 33.19 15.07 7.85
N TYR A 123 33.23 14.49 6.64
CA TYR A 123 33.88 15.02 5.44
C TYR A 123 32.88 15.64 4.45
N ASN A 124 31.60 15.25 4.54
CA ASN A 124 30.50 15.73 3.70
C ASN A 124 30.77 15.73 2.18
N PRO A 125 31.27 14.62 1.60
CA PRO A 125 31.59 14.57 0.18
C PRO A 125 30.33 14.55 -0.68
N ASN A 126 30.40 15.21 -1.85
CA ASN A 126 29.31 15.28 -2.82
C ASN A 126 29.65 14.44 -4.06
N ASN A 127 28.99 13.28 -4.19
CA ASN A 127 29.22 12.30 -5.26
C ASN A 127 28.72 12.75 -6.64
N VAL A 128 28.19 13.97 -6.78
CA VAL A 128 27.85 14.54 -8.10
C VAL A 128 29.08 14.77 -8.98
N ALA A 129 30.20 15.17 -8.38
CA ALA A 129 31.42 15.56 -9.08
C ALA A 129 32.64 14.91 -8.42
N PHE A 130 33.52 14.34 -9.25
CA PHE A 130 34.69 13.60 -8.77
C PHE A 130 35.60 14.46 -7.88
N GLU A 131 35.85 15.73 -8.25
CA GLU A 131 36.70 16.62 -7.44
C GLU A 131 36.15 16.94 -6.05
N ALA A 132 34.84 16.81 -5.85
CA ALA A 132 34.18 17.03 -4.56
C ALA A 132 34.07 15.74 -3.72
N SER A 133 34.46 14.59 -4.28
CA SER A 133 34.24 13.27 -3.69
C SER A 133 35.15 12.17 -4.25
N PRO A 134 36.47 12.40 -4.41
CA PRO A 134 37.32 11.49 -5.17
C PRO A 134 37.37 10.08 -4.58
N PHE A 135 37.22 9.96 -3.25
CA PHE A 135 37.17 8.68 -2.56
C PHE A 135 35.78 8.03 -2.60
N THR A 136 34.73 8.77 -2.21
CA THR A 136 33.38 8.20 -2.12
C THR A 136 32.72 7.97 -3.48
N THR A 137 33.18 8.63 -4.56
CA THR A 137 32.81 8.27 -5.93
C THR A 137 33.36 6.90 -6.30
N ILE A 138 34.61 6.59 -5.95
CA ILE A 138 35.20 5.26 -6.21
C ILE A 138 34.48 4.19 -5.39
N LEU A 139 34.15 4.48 -4.12
CA LEU A 139 33.34 3.56 -3.31
C LEU A 139 31.98 3.28 -3.93
N GLU A 140 31.29 4.30 -4.45
CA GLU A 140 29.99 4.10 -5.08
C GLU A 140 30.08 3.25 -6.36
N ILE A 141 31.12 3.45 -7.18
CA ILE A 141 31.40 2.60 -8.35
C ILE A 141 31.60 1.15 -7.91
N GLU A 142 32.33 0.93 -6.81
CA GLU A 142 32.55 -0.41 -6.27
C GLU A 142 31.26 -1.03 -5.75
N VAL A 143 30.45 -0.27 -4.99
CA VAL A 143 29.12 -0.72 -4.53
C VAL A 143 28.23 -1.10 -5.72
N GLY A 144 28.24 -0.33 -6.81
CA GLY A 144 27.54 -0.66 -8.04
C GLY A 144 27.96 -2.01 -8.64
N LYS A 145 29.27 -2.31 -8.62
CA LYS A 145 29.80 -3.61 -9.06
C LYS A 145 29.40 -4.73 -8.11
N GLN A 146 29.50 -4.51 -6.80
CA GLN A 146 29.12 -5.50 -5.78
C GLN A 146 27.65 -5.91 -5.91
N MET A 147 26.75 -4.94 -6.08
CA MET A 147 25.33 -5.21 -6.33
C MET A 147 25.14 -5.95 -7.66
N SER A 148 25.77 -5.47 -8.75
CA SER A 148 25.65 -6.09 -10.07
C SER A 148 26.13 -7.55 -10.08
N GLU A 149 27.27 -7.85 -9.45
CA GLU A 149 27.81 -9.21 -9.35
C GLU A 149 26.92 -10.12 -8.50
N MET A 150 26.39 -9.61 -7.38
CA MET A 150 25.47 -10.36 -6.53
C MET A 150 24.17 -10.73 -7.26
N LEU A 151 23.69 -9.84 -8.12
CA LEU A 151 22.51 -10.04 -8.99
C LEU A 151 22.82 -10.90 -10.24
N GLY A 152 24.07 -11.35 -10.41
CA GLY A 152 24.50 -12.26 -11.47
C GLY A 152 24.90 -11.59 -12.79
N TYR A 153 25.03 -10.26 -12.82
CA TYR A 153 25.57 -9.57 -13.98
C TYR A 153 27.10 -9.69 -14.09
N ASN A 154 27.60 -9.60 -15.31
CA ASN A 154 29.04 -9.57 -15.59
C ASN A 154 29.64 -8.20 -15.24
N ILE A 155 30.61 -8.17 -14.33
CA ILE A 155 31.36 -6.95 -13.97
C ILE A 155 32.77 -6.92 -14.58
N LYS A 156 33.16 -7.96 -15.32
CA LYS A 156 34.50 -8.12 -15.87
C LYS A 156 34.57 -7.63 -17.32
N THR A 157 35.63 -6.92 -17.65
CA THR A 157 35.85 -6.33 -18.98
C THR A 157 36.50 -7.29 -19.98
N ASP A 158 37.01 -8.43 -19.51
CA ASP A 158 37.75 -9.42 -20.31
C ASP A 158 36.89 -10.62 -20.77
N VAL A 159 35.59 -10.62 -20.46
CA VAL A 159 34.64 -11.65 -20.90
C VAL A 159 34.10 -11.28 -22.28
N GLU A 160 34.59 -11.97 -23.32
CA GLU A 160 34.21 -11.71 -24.70
C GLU A 160 32.70 -12.00 -24.95
N GLY A 161 32.00 -11.05 -25.57
CA GLY A 161 30.59 -11.21 -25.95
C GLY A 161 29.55 -10.92 -24.86
N GLU A 162 29.98 -10.67 -23.61
CA GLU A 162 29.09 -10.28 -22.52
C GLU A 162 29.21 -8.76 -22.24
N PRO A 163 28.10 -8.03 -22.05
CA PRO A 163 28.17 -6.64 -21.65
C PRO A 163 28.75 -6.50 -20.24
N VAL A 164 29.36 -5.35 -19.96
CA VAL A 164 29.88 -5.01 -18.63
C VAL A 164 28.83 -4.20 -17.91
N ALA A 165 28.39 -4.70 -16.76
CA ALA A 165 27.38 -4.06 -15.94
C ALA A 165 27.89 -2.79 -15.26
N TRP A 166 26.95 -1.94 -14.88
CA TRP A 166 27.21 -0.75 -14.09
C TRP A 166 26.01 -0.51 -13.18
N GLY A 167 26.26 -0.09 -11.95
CA GLY A 167 25.22 0.33 -11.02
C GLY A 167 25.66 1.53 -10.20
N HIS A 168 24.69 2.17 -9.54
CA HIS A 168 24.93 3.31 -8.65
C HIS A 168 23.84 3.38 -7.57
N ILE A 169 24.06 4.24 -6.58
CA ILE A 169 23.10 4.47 -5.48
C ILE A 169 22.13 5.59 -5.87
N ALA A 170 20.84 5.39 -5.68
CA ALA A 170 19.84 6.45 -5.75
C ALA A 170 19.37 6.82 -4.34
N CYS A 171 18.64 7.93 -4.19
CA CYS A 171 18.04 8.29 -2.90
C CYS A 171 17.03 7.22 -2.42
N ASP A 172 16.33 6.58 -3.34
CA ASP A 172 15.40 5.49 -3.06
C ASP A 172 15.03 4.66 -4.30
N GLY A 173 14.35 3.52 -4.07
CA GLY A 173 13.87 2.64 -5.14
C GLY A 173 12.77 3.23 -6.03
N SER A 174 12.05 4.27 -5.60
CA SER A 174 11.13 4.98 -6.50
C SER A 174 11.89 5.81 -7.51
N VAL A 175 13.00 6.42 -7.10
CA VAL A 175 13.92 7.12 -7.98
C VAL A 175 14.69 6.15 -8.84
N ALA A 176 15.12 4.98 -8.35
CA ALA A 176 15.70 3.94 -9.20
C ALA A 176 14.70 3.38 -10.23
N ASN A 177 13.45 3.10 -9.85
CA ASN A 177 12.40 2.72 -10.80
C ASN A 177 12.08 3.85 -11.78
N LEU A 178 12.03 5.09 -11.28
CA LEU A 178 11.93 6.26 -12.14
C LEU A 178 13.11 6.23 -13.09
N GLU A 179 14.37 6.08 -12.65
CA GLU A 179 15.58 6.03 -13.46
C GLU A 179 15.56 4.96 -14.50
N ALA A 180 15.10 3.75 -14.18
CA ALA A 180 14.87 2.61 -15.08
C ALA A 180 13.72 2.83 -16.06
N VAL A 181 12.81 3.74 -15.71
CA VAL A 181 11.85 4.40 -16.58
C VAL A 181 12.39 5.76 -17.05
N TRP A 182 13.58 6.26 -16.68
CA TRP A 182 14.02 7.65 -16.89
C TRP A 182 15.39 7.87 -17.56
N ALA A 183 16.16 6.88 -18.04
CA ALA A 183 17.24 7.14 -19.02
C ALA A 183 16.72 7.63 -20.35
N SER A 184 16.32 8.89 -20.25
CA SER A 184 15.21 9.56 -20.89
C SER A 184 14.89 10.76 -20.05
N GLN A 185 15.80 11.72 -19.97
CA GLN A 185 15.53 12.87 -19.12
C GLN A 185 14.33 13.75 -19.56
N PHE A 186 13.81 14.53 -18.58
CA PHE A 186 12.71 15.50 -18.55
C PHE A 186 11.82 15.59 -19.81
N GLY A 187 10.69 14.87 -19.79
CA GLY A 187 9.64 14.94 -20.83
C GLY A 187 9.41 13.67 -21.68
N CYS A 188 10.04 12.52 -21.39
CA CYS A 188 9.62 11.14 -21.76
C CYS A 188 10.58 10.05 -21.19
N PRO A 189 10.30 8.71 -21.20
CA PRO A 189 10.90 7.68 -20.28
C PRO A 189 11.92 6.62 -20.91
N PHE A 190 12.65 5.71 -20.20
CA PHE A 190 13.99 5.10 -20.52
C PHE A 190 14.00 4.10 -21.64
N ALA A 191 13.05 3.19 -21.50
CA ALA A 191 12.61 2.37 -22.57
C ALA A 191 12.15 3.29 -23.71
N ARG A 192 11.61 4.50 -23.50
CA ARG A 192 11.46 5.47 -24.61
C ARG A 192 12.76 5.96 -25.20
N ASN A 193 13.82 6.31 -24.47
CA ASN A 193 15.01 6.76 -25.20
C ASN A 193 15.60 5.65 -26.02
N LEU A 194 15.78 4.49 -25.40
CA LEU A 194 16.23 3.30 -26.09
C LEU A 194 15.32 3.02 -27.29
N LYS A 195 14.01 3.02 -27.10
CA LYS A 195 12.99 2.72 -28.13
C LYS A 195 12.91 3.77 -29.23
N TYR A 196 13.17 5.05 -28.95
CA TYR A 196 13.10 6.15 -29.92
C TYR A 196 14.46 6.53 -30.50
N TYR A 197 15.57 6.03 -29.96
CA TYR A 197 16.90 6.31 -30.49
C TYR A 197 17.04 5.87 -31.96
N PRO A 198 16.55 4.69 -32.39
CA PRO A 198 16.55 4.31 -33.80
C PRO A 198 15.77 5.27 -34.71
N LEU A 199 14.63 5.80 -34.24
CA LEU A 199 13.84 6.79 -34.99
C LEU A 199 14.62 8.10 -35.11
N SER A 200 15.21 8.56 -34.01
CA SER A 200 16.03 9.78 -33.95
C SER A 200 17.21 9.69 -34.91
N LEU A 201 17.87 8.52 -34.97
CA LEU A 201 18.98 8.27 -35.89
C LEU A 201 18.50 8.18 -37.34
N ARG A 202 17.33 7.57 -37.60
CA ARG A 202 16.73 7.54 -38.94
C ARG A 202 16.42 8.96 -39.42
N ASP A 203 15.94 9.84 -38.55
CA ASP A 203 15.71 11.24 -38.89
C ASP A 203 17.03 12.00 -39.15
N ALA A 204 18.10 11.69 -38.40
CA ALA A 204 19.44 12.23 -38.65
C ALA A 204 20.06 11.73 -39.98
N MET A 205 19.57 10.61 -40.53
CA MET A 205 19.95 10.04 -41.83
C MET A 205 19.05 10.49 -42.99
N ALA A 206 18.00 11.29 -42.75
CA ALA A 206 17.09 11.73 -43.79
C ALA A 206 17.79 12.56 -44.88
N PRO A 207 17.24 12.67 -46.10
CA PRO A 207 17.82 13.50 -47.15
C PRO A 207 18.05 14.94 -46.69
N GLY A 208 19.28 15.44 -46.82
CA GLY A 208 19.72 16.74 -46.35
C GLY A 208 20.11 16.81 -44.87
N ALA A 209 19.99 15.73 -44.11
CA ALA A 209 20.40 15.66 -42.71
C ALA A 209 21.89 15.30 -42.57
N PRO A 210 22.54 15.62 -41.43
CA PRO A 210 23.99 15.48 -41.29
C PRO A 210 24.54 14.05 -41.45
N MET A 211 23.71 13.01 -41.28
CA MET A 211 24.10 11.61 -41.42
C MET A 211 23.54 10.93 -42.68
N GLU A 212 23.06 11.69 -43.68
CA GLU A 212 22.59 11.14 -44.96
C GLU A 212 23.64 10.21 -45.60
N PHE A 213 24.92 10.53 -45.48
CA PHE A 213 26.02 9.79 -46.11
C PHE A 213 26.19 8.33 -45.64
N ILE A 214 25.57 7.93 -44.53
CA ILE A 214 25.58 6.54 -44.05
C ILE A 214 24.28 5.79 -44.31
N ALA A 215 23.23 6.48 -44.80
CA ALA A 215 21.90 5.90 -44.98
C ALA A 215 21.89 4.64 -45.86
N ASP A 216 22.72 4.60 -46.89
CA ASP A 216 22.77 3.49 -47.86
C ASP A 216 23.75 2.37 -47.47
N SER A 217 24.39 2.43 -46.29
CA SER A 217 25.41 1.45 -45.87
C SER A 217 25.30 0.97 -44.43
N PHE A 218 24.63 1.71 -43.54
CA PHE A 218 24.56 1.33 -42.13
C PHE A 218 23.47 0.30 -41.88
N GLU A 219 23.87 -0.95 -41.69
CA GLU A 219 22.96 -2.06 -41.37
C GLU A 219 22.79 -2.27 -39.86
N VAL A 220 21.62 -2.72 -39.44
CA VAL A 220 21.36 -3.20 -38.08
C VAL A 220 20.70 -4.58 -38.13
N THR A 221 20.86 -5.34 -37.05
CA THR A 221 20.22 -6.64 -36.90
C THR A 221 18.83 -6.45 -36.28
N THR A 222 17.77 -6.87 -36.98
CA THR A 222 16.40 -6.87 -36.42
C THR A 222 16.29 -7.84 -35.25
N CYS A 223 15.22 -7.77 -34.44
CA CYS A 223 15.03 -8.75 -33.35
C CYS A 223 14.88 -10.20 -33.83
N GLN A 224 14.50 -10.41 -35.09
CA GLN A 224 14.44 -11.72 -35.75
C GLN A 224 15.80 -12.22 -36.26
N GLY A 225 16.86 -11.40 -36.16
CA GLY A 225 18.21 -11.76 -36.56
C GLY A 225 18.57 -11.41 -38.02
N GLU A 226 17.75 -10.63 -38.71
CA GLU A 226 18.01 -10.22 -40.09
C GLU A 226 18.88 -8.96 -40.15
N SER A 227 19.89 -8.91 -41.01
CA SER A 227 20.65 -7.67 -41.29
C SER A 227 19.90 -6.83 -42.32
N LYS A 228 19.59 -5.58 -41.99
CA LYS A 228 18.88 -4.63 -42.87
C LYS A 228 19.46 -3.22 -42.71
N LEU A 229 19.42 -2.42 -43.76
CA LEU A 229 19.74 -0.99 -43.67
C LEU A 229 18.80 -0.30 -42.66
N LEU A 230 19.34 0.47 -41.73
CA LEU A 230 18.54 1.21 -40.74
C LEU A 230 17.56 2.17 -41.44
N SER A 231 18.01 2.80 -42.53
CA SER A 231 17.21 3.72 -43.36
C SER A 231 16.02 3.03 -44.05
N ALA A 232 16.08 1.71 -44.24
CA ALA A 232 15.05 0.90 -44.89
C ALA A 232 14.08 0.24 -43.90
N LEU A 233 14.29 0.42 -42.59
CA LEU A 233 13.39 -0.12 -41.57
C LEU A 233 12.12 0.71 -41.44
N GLU A 234 10.99 0.02 -41.31
CA GLU A 234 9.70 0.63 -41.01
C GLU A 234 9.58 0.95 -39.52
N LEU A 235 8.59 1.77 -39.16
CA LEU A 235 8.33 2.20 -37.77
C LEU A 235 8.28 1.01 -36.79
N TRP A 236 7.61 -0.08 -37.18
CA TRP A 236 7.50 -1.29 -36.36
C TRP A 236 8.86 -1.97 -36.13
N ASP A 237 9.72 -2.02 -37.14
CA ASP A 237 11.03 -2.65 -37.03
C ASP A 237 11.97 -1.83 -36.16
N LEU A 238 11.96 -0.50 -36.34
CA LEU A 238 12.75 0.45 -35.54
C LEU A 238 12.41 0.36 -34.05
N PHE A 239 11.12 0.28 -33.73
CA PHE A 239 10.67 0.07 -32.36
C PHE A 239 10.95 -1.33 -31.80
N ASN A 240 11.31 -2.30 -32.64
CA ASN A 240 11.56 -3.66 -32.20
C ASN A 240 13.00 -4.11 -32.45
N LEU A 241 13.97 -3.19 -32.49
CA LEU A 241 15.38 -3.52 -32.33
C LEU A 241 15.66 -3.93 -30.86
N LYS A 242 16.56 -4.91 -30.67
CA LYS A 242 16.96 -5.35 -29.33
C LYS A 242 17.77 -4.27 -28.62
N SER A 243 17.71 -4.23 -27.29
CA SER A 243 18.48 -3.30 -26.47
C SER A 243 19.97 -3.30 -26.83
N SER A 244 20.57 -4.49 -26.94
CA SER A 244 21.98 -4.64 -27.34
C SER A 244 22.27 -4.04 -28.72
N THR A 245 21.42 -4.29 -29.71
CA THR A 245 21.56 -3.71 -31.05
C THR A 245 21.58 -2.20 -31.01
N ILE A 246 20.70 -1.59 -30.22
CA ILE A 246 20.60 -0.13 -30.12
C ILE A 246 21.83 0.44 -29.41
N LEU A 247 22.26 -0.19 -28.31
CA LEU A 247 23.44 0.24 -27.54
C LEU A 247 24.76 0.09 -28.31
N ASP A 248 24.82 -0.83 -29.28
CA ASP A 248 25.99 -1.01 -30.15
C ASP A 248 26.11 0.09 -31.23
N ILE A 249 25.03 0.82 -31.53
CA ILE A 249 25.02 1.77 -32.65
C ILE A 249 26.13 2.83 -32.53
N PRO A 250 26.29 3.58 -31.41
CA PRO A 250 27.33 4.59 -31.30
C PRO A 250 28.73 4.03 -31.55
N ASP A 251 29.08 2.92 -30.90
CA ASP A 251 30.37 2.25 -31.05
C ASP A 251 30.61 1.80 -32.50
N ARG A 252 29.57 1.29 -33.16
CA ARG A 252 29.64 0.89 -34.57
C ARG A 252 29.80 2.07 -35.50
N LEU A 253 29.10 3.18 -35.28
CA LEU A 253 29.24 4.39 -36.08
C LEU A 253 30.68 4.95 -36.00
N ILE A 254 31.26 4.96 -34.80
CA ILE A 254 32.64 5.38 -34.57
C ILE A 254 33.61 4.44 -35.30
N ARG A 255 33.47 3.12 -35.14
CA ARG A 255 34.39 2.13 -35.71
C ARG A 255 34.28 1.98 -37.23
N GLN A 256 33.06 2.02 -37.77
CA GLN A 256 32.78 1.75 -39.19
C GLN A 256 32.97 2.99 -40.07
N TYR A 257 32.67 4.20 -39.54
CA TYR A 257 32.68 5.44 -40.31
C TYR A 257 33.66 6.49 -39.79
N GLY A 258 34.42 6.20 -38.73
CA GLY A 258 35.41 7.13 -38.18
C GLY A 258 34.80 8.38 -37.53
N MET A 259 33.53 8.32 -37.12
CA MET A 259 32.88 9.42 -36.41
C MET A 259 33.51 9.62 -35.03
N SER A 260 33.65 10.87 -34.58
CA SER A 260 33.99 11.13 -33.18
C SER A 260 32.72 11.16 -32.32
N SER A 261 32.83 10.76 -31.05
CA SER A 261 31.72 10.85 -30.08
C SER A 261 31.20 12.28 -29.96
N ALA A 262 32.10 13.26 -29.84
CA ALA A 262 31.73 14.68 -29.73
C ALA A 262 30.93 15.19 -30.95
N TRP A 263 31.21 14.68 -32.15
CA TRP A 263 30.43 15.03 -33.33
C TRP A 263 29.08 14.32 -33.35
N LEU A 264 29.05 13.02 -33.02
CA LEU A 264 27.83 12.23 -32.90
C LEU A 264 26.85 12.88 -31.92
N ASP A 265 27.33 13.29 -30.74
CA ASP A 265 26.54 13.97 -29.70
C ASP A 265 25.92 15.26 -30.22
N LYS A 266 26.76 16.13 -30.81
CA LYS A 266 26.33 17.41 -31.35
C LYS A 266 25.26 17.26 -32.46
N VAL A 267 25.36 16.21 -33.27
CA VAL A 267 24.34 15.95 -34.30
C VAL A 267 23.07 15.43 -33.63
N MET A 268 23.17 14.36 -32.85
CA MET A 268 22.03 13.65 -32.26
C MET A 268 21.25 14.50 -31.26
N GLU A 269 21.88 15.47 -30.60
CA GLU A 269 21.22 16.44 -29.70
C GLU A 269 19.99 17.08 -30.36
N ASN A 270 19.98 17.30 -31.67
CA ASN A 270 18.84 17.92 -32.37
C ASN A 270 17.69 16.95 -32.72
N TYR A 271 17.88 15.64 -32.52
CA TYR A 271 16.93 14.60 -32.97
C TYR A 271 16.43 13.73 -31.83
N ILE A 272 17.24 13.53 -30.79
CA ILE A 272 16.89 12.68 -29.66
C ILE A 272 15.72 13.26 -28.87
N VAL A 273 14.83 12.38 -28.43
CA VAL A 273 13.62 12.72 -27.67
C VAL A 273 13.90 13.44 -26.34
N GLN A 274 15.14 13.46 -25.84
CA GLN A 274 15.53 14.28 -24.69
C GLN A 274 15.42 15.77 -25.01
N THR A 275 15.78 16.17 -26.24
CA THR A 275 15.74 17.58 -26.68
C THR A 275 14.40 17.93 -27.32
N VAL A 276 13.91 17.08 -28.24
CA VAL A 276 12.71 17.40 -29.05
C VAL A 276 11.40 17.02 -28.37
N SER A 277 11.45 16.26 -27.27
CA SER A 277 10.30 15.62 -26.63
C SER A 277 9.61 14.57 -27.52
N ARG A 278 8.78 13.71 -26.93
CA ARG A 278 8.08 12.64 -27.65
C ARG A 278 6.99 13.19 -28.58
N GLY A 279 6.22 14.19 -28.15
CA GLY A 279 5.06 14.68 -28.90
C GLY A 279 5.38 15.04 -30.36
N PRO A 280 6.44 15.83 -30.63
CA PRO A 280 6.86 16.13 -32.00
C PRO A 280 7.30 14.90 -32.80
N VAL A 281 8.01 13.95 -32.18
CA VAL A 281 8.42 12.70 -32.86
C VAL A 281 7.23 11.82 -33.19
N ASP A 282 6.28 11.68 -32.25
CA ASP A 282 5.01 10.96 -32.47
C ASP A 282 4.22 11.55 -33.63
N ALA A 283 4.15 12.89 -33.71
CA ALA A 283 3.48 13.57 -34.81
C ALA A 283 4.21 13.35 -36.16
N ALA A 284 5.54 13.45 -36.18
CA ALA A 284 6.35 13.27 -37.38
C ALA A 284 6.24 11.85 -37.95
N TRP A 285 6.24 10.85 -37.07
CA TRP A 285 6.17 9.43 -37.42
C TRP A 285 4.74 8.87 -37.45
N LYS A 286 3.73 9.70 -37.17
CA LYS A 286 2.30 9.32 -37.10
C LYS A 286 2.06 8.14 -36.16
N ILE A 287 2.61 8.25 -34.95
CA ILE A 287 2.47 7.24 -33.91
C ILE A 287 1.11 7.44 -33.21
N ASP A 288 0.09 6.75 -33.70
CA ASP A 288 -1.26 6.80 -33.12
C ASP A 288 -1.40 5.92 -31.86
N ASN A 289 -0.58 4.88 -31.75
CA ASN A 289 -0.56 3.93 -30.63
C ASN A 289 0.80 4.00 -29.91
N PRO A 290 0.96 4.86 -28.88
CA PRO A 290 2.24 4.99 -28.20
C PRO A 290 2.61 3.70 -27.46
N PRO A 291 3.91 3.42 -27.29
CA PRO A 291 4.33 2.20 -26.60
C PRO A 291 3.88 2.16 -25.14
N GLN A 292 3.83 0.95 -24.56
CA GLN A 292 3.33 0.72 -23.20
C GLN A 292 4.37 0.08 -22.27
N ILE A 293 4.17 0.28 -20.97
CA ILE A 293 4.82 -0.46 -19.88
C ILE A 293 3.83 -1.50 -19.39
N LEU A 294 4.23 -2.77 -19.30
CA LEU A 294 3.40 -3.85 -18.77
C LEU A 294 3.96 -4.32 -17.43
N VAL A 295 3.10 -4.48 -16.43
CA VAL A 295 3.51 -4.80 -15.07
C VAL A 295 2.32 -5.40 -14.30
N ALA A 296 2.59 -6.26 -13.31
CA ALA A 296 1.55 -6.81 -12.45
C ALA A 296 0.62 -5.72 -11.88
N ALA A 297 -0.67 -6.04 -11.72
CA ALA A 297 -1.66 -5.10 -11.20
C ALA A 297 -1.30 -4.59 -9.80
N THR A 298 -0.68 -5.45 -8.99
CA THR A 298 -0.23 -5.26 -7.59
C THR A 298 1.12 -4.54 -7.45
N LYS A 299 1.62 -3.94 -8.53
CA LYS A 299 2.87 -3.15 -8.53
C LYS A 299 2.90 -2.05 -7.47
N HIS A 300 4.11 -1.67 -7.08
CA HIS A 300 4.33 -0.49 -6.27
C HIS A 300 3.89 0.80 -6.99
N TYR A 301 3.35 1.76 -6.24
CA TYR A 301 2.83 3.02 -6.77
C TYR A 301 3.87 3.88 -7.53
N SER A 302 5.17 3.58 -7.37
CA SER A 302 6.25 4.25 -8.12
C SER A 302 6.12 4.05 -9.62
N TRP A 303 5.51 2.97 -10.12
CA TRP A 303 5.36 2.70 -11.55
C TRP A 303 4.39 3.65 -12.30
N PRO A 304 3.13 3.84 -11.87
CA PRO A 304 2.25 4.83 -12.49
C PRO A 304 2.76 6.25 -12.26
N LYS A 305 3.39 6.52 -11.11
CA LYS A 305 4.08 7.81 -10.84
C LYS A 305 5.23 8.05 -11.81
N ALA A 306 6.08 7.05 -12.04
CA ALA A 306 7.19 7.13 -12.98
C ALA A 306 6.65 7.39 -14.39
N ALA A 307 5.64 6.66 -14.86
CA ALA A 307 4.99 6.90 -16.16
C ALA A 307 4.42 8.33 -16.30
N ALA A 308 3.84 8.88 -15.23
CA ALA A 308 3.30 10.24 -15.20
C ALA A 308 4.40 11.31 -15.23
N VAL A 309 5.35 11.26 -14.29
CA VAL A 309 6.49 12.20 -14.17
C VAL A 309 7.27 12.25 -15.48
N SER A 310 7.45 11.08 -16.09
CA SER A 310 8.25 10.95 -17.26
C SER A 310 7.49 11.39 -18.53
N GLY A 311 6.16 11.41 -18.59
CA GLY A 311 5.40 11.90 -19.76
C GLY A 311 4.89 10.81 -20.73
N ILE A 312 4.99 9.54 -20.32
CA ILE A 312 4.25 8.42 -20.93
C ILE A 312 2.76 8.50 -20.58
N GLY A 313 2.44 8.96 -19.35
CA GLY A 313 1.08 8.99 -18.80
C GLY A 313 0.68 7.64 -18.20
N SER A 314 0.02 7.66 -17.05
CA SER A 314 -0.34 6.45 -16.30
C SER A 314 -1.24 5.48 -17.08
N LEU A 315 -2.03 5.95 -18.05
CA LEU A 315 -2.84 5.10 -18.94
C LEU A 315 -2.02 4.16 -19.85
N ASN A 316 -0.73 4.45 -20.03
CA ASN A 316 0.21 3.60 -20.78
C ASN A 316 1.03 2.69 -19.86
N ASN A 317 0.74 2.69 -18.55
CA ASN A 317 1.20 1.69 -17.60
C ASN A 317 0.06 0.68 -17.39
N VAL A 318 0.17 -0.47 -18.07
CA VAL A 318 -0.90 -1.46 -18.16
C VAL A 318 -0.73 -2.51 -17.09
N ASN A 319 -1.82 -2.73 -16.35
CA ASN A 319 -1.92 -3.78 -15.35
C ASN A 319 -2.09 -5.14 -16.04
N ILE A 320 -1.23 -6.08 -15.68
CA ILE A 320 -1.38 -7.50 -15.95
C ILE A 320 -1.98 -8.17 -14.72
N ALA A 321 -2.96 -9.06 -14.91
CA ALA A 321 -3.58 -9.79 -13.81
C ALA A 321 -2.55 -10.60 -13.02
N VAL A 322 -2.88 -10.88 -11.76
CA VAL A 322 -2.08 -11.75 -10.89
C VAL A 322 -2.77 -13.10 -10.67
N ASP A 323 -1.98 -14.10 -10.32
CA ASP A 323 -2.44 -15.43 -9.94
C ASP A 323 -2.99 -15.49 -8.50
N ALA A 324 -3.25 -16.69 -8.00
CA ALA A 324 -3.80 -16.90 -6.65
C ALA A 324 -2.84 -16.52 -5.51
N GLU A 325 -1.55 -16.35 -5.79
CA GLU A 325 -0.50 -16.01 -4.81
C GLU A 325 0.11 -14.62 -5.11
N ALA A 326 -0.65 -13.77 -5.83
CA ALA A 326 -0.30 -12.39 -6.18
C ALA A 326 0.93 -12.22 -7.11
N ARG A 327 1.33 -13.28 -7.81
CA ARG A 327 2.40 -13.23 -8.83
C ARG A 327 1.82 -12.86 -10.19
N LEU A 328 2.59 -12.20 -11.05
CA LEU A 328 2.18 -11.88 -12.43
C LEU A 328 1.73 -13.14 -13.18
N ASP A 329 0.52 -13.11 -13.76
CA ASP A 329 -0.01 -14.21 -14.57
C ASP A 329 0.63 -14.21 -15.97
N PRO A 330 1.45 -15.23 -16.32
CA PRO A 330 2.13 -15.29 -17.62
C PRO A 330 1.17 -15.36 -18.81
N ASP A 331 0.00 -15.98 -18.65
CA ASP A 331 -0.98 -16.11 -19.72
C ASP A 331 -1.71 -14.78 -19.97
N ALA A 332 -2.00 -14.02 -18.90
CA ALA A 332 -2.49 -12.66 -19.03
C ALA A 332 -1.46 -11.74 -19.72
N LEU A 333 -0.17 -11.88 -19.39
CA LEU A 333 0.92 -11.17 -20.07
C LEU A 333 1.00 -11.53 -21.56
N ARG A 334 0.96 -12.83 -21.89
CA ARG A 334 0.95 -13.30 -23.29
C ARG A 334 -0.23 -12.71 -24.06
N ALA A 335 -1.42 -12.69 -23.47
CA ALA A 335 -2.61 -12.11 -24.09
C ALA A 335 -2.47 -10.61 -24.35
N ALA A 336 -1.95 -9.84 -23.39
CA ALA A 336 -1.71 -8.40 -23.56
C ALA A 336 -0.64 -8.11 -24.63
N LEU A 337 0.44 -8.90 -24.66
CA LEU A 337 1.48 -8.80 -25.68
C LEU A 337 0.95 -9.19 -27.08
N GLU A 338 0.07 -10.19 -27.17
CA GLU A 338 -0.57 -10.57 -28.42
C GLU A 338 -1.45 -9.43 -28.96
N ASP A 339 -2.26 -8.80 -28.12
CA ASP A 339 -3.07 -7.65 -28.49
C ASP A 339 -2.20 -6.49 -29.02
N ASN A 340 -1.10 -6.20 -28.31
CA ASN A 340 -0.12 -5.20 -28.73
C ASN A 340 0.54 -5.54 -30.07
N PHE A 341 0.91 -6.81 -30.26
CA PHE A 341 1.49 -7.29 -31.52
C PHE A 341 0.52 -7.12 -32.70
N GLN A 342 -0.74 -7.53 -32.54
CA GLN A 342 -1.77 -7.42 -33.59
C GLN A 342 -2.11 -5.96 -33.93
N LYS A 343 -2.14 -5.09 -32.93
CA LYS A 343 -2.41 -3.65 -33.10
C LYS A 343 -1.18 -2.84 -33.51
N LYS A 344 -0.02 -3.47 -33.70
CA LYS A 344 1.27 -2.80 -33.96
C LYS A 344 1.58 -1.73 -32.92
N ARG A 345 1.25 -1.98 -31.65
CA ARG A 345 1.58 -1.13 -30.51
C ARG A 345 2.85 -1.64 -29.83
N PRO A 346 3.95 -0.87 -29.83
CA PRO A 346 5.21 -1.35 -29.27
C PRO A 346 5.15 -1.45 -27.73
N VAL A 347 6.10 -2.19 -27.15
CA VAL A 347 6.25 -2.29 -25.70
C VAL A 347 7.60 -1.72 -25.30
N TYR A 348 7.57 -0.81 -24.34
CA TYR A 348 8.74 -0.23 -23.71
C TYR A 348 9.46 -1.30 -22.89
N CYS A 349 8.80 -1.75 -21.84
CA CYS A 349 9.31 -2.74 -20.92
C CYS A 349 8.19 -3.58 -20.32
N VAL A 350 8.58 -4.80 -19.94
CA VAL A 350 7.83 -5.64 -19.01
C VAL A 350 8.57 -5.61 -17.68
N ILE A 351 7.84 -5.34 -16.60
CA ILE A 351 8.36 -5.30 -15.25
C ILE A 351 8.05 -6.62 -14.55
N ALA A 352 9.08 -7.28 -14.05
CA ALA A 352 8.95 -8.40 -13.12
C ALA A 352 9.21 -7.89 -11.70
N VAL A 353 8.23 -8.05 -10.80
CA VAL A 353 8.38 -7.67 -9.40
C VAL A 353 8.98 -8.83 -8.62
N MET A 354 10.16 -8.61 -8.06
CA MET A 354 10.94 -9.63 -7.36
C MET A 354 10.84 -9.35 -5.86
N GLY A 355 9.73 -9.77 -5.26
CA GLY A 355 9.34 -9.42 -3.90
C GLY A 355 8.35 -8.26 -3.87
N THR A 356 7.06 -8.55 -4.09
CA THR A 356 5.98 -7.56 -4.05
C THR A 356 5.91 -6.85 -2.70
N THR A 357 5.44 -5.60 -2.69
CA THR A 357 5.44 -4.77 -1.48
C THR A 357 4.54 -5.34 -0.39
N GLU A 358 3.38 -5.87 -0.78
CA GLU A 358 2.33 -6.28 0.15
C GLU A 358 2.46 -7.75 0.58
N GLU A 359 2.99 -8.63 -0.28
CA GLU A 359 3.04 -10.09 -0.04
C GLU A 359 4.44 -10.69 -0.09
N GLY A 360 5.44 -9.96 -0.56
CA GLY A 360 6.76 -10.51 -0.83
C GLY A 360 6.74 -11.60 -1.89
N ALA A 361 5.76 -11.58 -2.80
CA ALA A 361 5.63 -12.54 -3.89
C ALA A 361 6.70 -12.31 -4.97
N VAL A 362 7.12 -13.37 -5.65
CA VAL A 362 8.13 -13.32 -6.71
C VAL A 362 7.51 -13.68 -8.05
N ASP A 363 7.54 -12.74 -8.99
CA ASP A 363 7.03 -12.95 -10.34
C ASP A 363 7.82 -14.05 -11.09
N PRO A 364 7.15 -14.79 -12.00
CA PRO A 364 7.76 -15.88 -12.77
C PRO A 364 8.68 -15.34 -13.88
N LEU A 365 9.83 -14.78 -13.49
CA LEU A 365 10.77 -14.09 -14.36
C LEU A 365 11.31 -14.99 -15.49
N GLY A 366 11.54 -16.28 -15.22
CA GLY A 366 11.94 -17.27 -16.22
C GLY A 366 10.93 -17.35 -17.36
N GLU A 367 9.64 -17.38 -17.03
CA GLU A 367 8.56 -17.38 -18.03
C GLU A 367 8.46 -16.04 -18.77
N ILE A 368 8.66 -14.90 -18.10
CA ILE A 368 8.71 -13.59 -18.76
C ILE A 368 9.85 -13.54 -19.80
N VAL A 369 11.02 -14.10 -19.48
CA VAL A 369 12.15 -14.22 -20.42
C VAL A 369 11.83 -15.16 -21.59
N ASN A 370 11.14 -16.27 -21.34
CA ASN A 370 10.68 -17.18 -22.38
C ASN A 370 9.69 -16.48 -23.33
N ILE A 371 8.71 -15.76 -22.77
CA ILE A 371 7.73 -14.96 -23.53
C ILE A 371 8.43 -13.92 -24.42
N ARG A 372 9.44 -13.19 -23.90
CA ARG A 372 10.24 -12.28 -24.74
C ARG A 372 10.84 -13.01 -25.94
N SER A 373 11.45 -14.16 -25.70
CA SER A 373 12.10 -14.96 -26.74
C SER A 373 11.09 -15.48 -27.79
N GLU A 374 9.86 -15.79 -27.39
CA GLU A 374 8.77 -16.17 -28.31
C GLU A 374 8.36 -15.02 -29.23
N PHE A 375 8.16 -13.82 -28.66
CA PHE A 375 7.77 -12.63 -29.42
C PHE A 375 8.91 -12.10 -30.32
N GLU A 376 10.17 -12.25 -29.91
CA GLU A 376 11.32 -11.85 -30.73
C GLU A 376 11.36 -12.60 -32.06
N LYS A 377 11.04 -13.91 -32.06
CA LYS A 377 10.93 -14.71 -33.28
C LYS A 377 9.86 -14.19 -34.25
N ARG A 378 8.90 -13.42 -33.73
CA ARG A 378 7.75 -12.87 -34.48
C ARG A 378 7.95 -11.39 -34.85
N GLY A 379 9.08 -10.77 -34.48
CA GLY A 379 9.36 -9.38 -34.80
C GLY A 379 8.92 -8.38 -33.73
N MET A 380 8.80 -8.79 -32.46
CA MET A 380 8.54 -7.88 -31.33
C MET A 380 9.51 -8.14 -30.18
N THR A 381 10.09 -7.08 -29.61
CA THR A 381 10.96 -7.18 -28.42
C THR A 381 10.67 -6.07 -27.44
N PHE A 382 11.05 -6.30 -26.19
CA PHE A 382 10.85 -5.38 -25.07
C PHE A 382 11.96 -5.53 -24.04
N HIS A 383 12.22 -4.45 -23.33
CA HIS A 383 13.14 -4.44 -22.19
C HIS A 383 12.51 -5.19 -21.01
N ILE A 384 13.29 -5.95 -20.26
CA ILE A 384 12.86 -6.57 -19.00
C ILE A 384 13.56 -5.85 -17.86
N HIS A 385 12.77 -5.24 -16.98
CA HIS A 385 13.26 -4.68 -15.73
C HIS A 385 12.78 -5.54 -14.56
N ALA A 386 13.69 -5.87 -13.63
CA ALA A 386 13.31 -6.46 -12.36
C ALA A 386 13.18 -5.37 -11.29
N ASP A 387 11.97 -5.18 -10.77
CA ASP A 387 11.77 -4.42 -9.54
C ASP A 387 12.12 -5.32 -8.35
N ALA A 388 13.41 -5.38 -8.02
CA ALA A 388 13.94 -6.15 -6.90
C ALA A 388 14.29 -5.25 -5.71
N ALA A 389 13.57 -4.13 -5.55
CA ALA A 389 13.80 -3.20 -4.45
C ALA A 389 13.80 -3.93 -3.10
N TRP A 390 12.84 -4.83 -2.88
CA TRP A 390 12.81 -5.71 -1.72
C TRP A 390 13.64 -6.99 -1.92
N GLY A 391 13.39 -7.75 -3.00
CA GLY A 391 13.93 -9.10 -3.16
C GLY A 391 15.38 -9.20 -3.64
N GLY A 392 16.02 -8.11 -4.06
CA GLY A 392 17.35 -8.15 -4.68
C GLY A 392 18.41 -8.75 -3.76
N TYR A 393 18.42 -8.36 -2.48
CA TYR A 393 19.40 -8.87 -1.51
C TYR A 393 19.20 -10.34 -1.13
N PHE A 394 18.04 -10.93 -1.39
CA PHE A 394 17.82 -12.37 -1.20
C PHE A 394 18.63 -13.21 -2.19
N ALA A 395 19.14 -12.63 -3.28
CA ALA A 395 20.10 -13.31 -4.16
C ALA A 395 21.42 -13.67 -3.44
N SER A 396 21.75 -13.02 -2.32
CA SER A 396 22.86 -13.43 -1.46
C SER A 396 22.69 -14.86 -0.89
N MET A 397 21.45 -15.35 -0.73
CA MET A 397 21.15 -16.70 -0.25
C MET A 397 21.48 -17.80 -1.29
N ILE A 398 21.70 -17.43 -2.55
CA ILE A 398 22.05 -18.37 -3.63
C ILE A 398 23.45 -18.12 -4.22
N ARG A 399 24.13 -17.05 -3.79
CA ARG A 399 25.51 -16.72 -4.16
C ARG A 399 26.49 -17.48 -3.26
N ALA A 400 27.31 -18.32 -3.88
CA ALA A 400 28.36 -19.04 -3.18
C ALA A 400 29.35 -18.07 -2.47
N PRO A 401 29.85 -18.43 -1.29
CA PRO A 401 30.84 -17.61 -0.59
C PRO A 401 32.15 -17.55 -1.39
N PRO A 402 32.85 -16.40 -1.43
CA PRO A 402 34.15 -16.29 -2.06
C PRO A 402 35.19 -17.14 -1.33
N ALA A 403 36.27 -17.51 -2.03
CA ALA A 403 37.36 -18.28 -1.43
C ALA A 403 37.97 -17.53 -0.24
N GLY A 404 38.02 -18.17 0.93
CA GLY A 404 38.54 -17.57 2.16
C GLY A 404 37.50 -16.80 2.99
N ALA A 405 36.23 -16.76 2.56
CA ALA A 405 35.15 -16.26 3.41
C ALA A 405 35.15 -16.97 4.78
N PRO A 406 34.88 -16.26 5.88
CA PRO A 406 34.76 -16.88 7.19
C PRO A 406 33.78 -18.05 7.13
N VAL A 407 34.24 -19.21 7.62
CA VAL A 407 33.39 -20.38 7.82
C VAL A 407 33.14 -20.47 9.32
N PRO A 408 31.88 -20.42 9.77
CA PRO A 408 31.53 -20.61 11.18
C PRO A 408 32.08 -21.94 11.73
N ARG A 409 32.69 -21.94 12.92
CA ARG A 409 33.35 -23.12 13.52
C ARG A 409 33.20 -23.15 15.04
N GLY A 410 32.18 -23.84 15.58
CA GLY A 410 32.13 -24.13 17.01
C GLY A 410 30.83 -24.76 17.52
N LYS A 411 30.61 -24.72 18.85
CA LYS A 411 29.42 -25.26 19.53
C LYS A 411 28.44 -24.12 19.84
N PRO A 412 27.15 -24.24 19.48
CA PRO A 412 26.21 -23.13 19.61
C PRO A 412 25.84 -22.79 21.07
N THR A 413 25.75 -21.49 21.36
CA THR A 413 25.00 -20.93 22.51
C THR A 413 24.02 -19.90 21.94
N GLY A 414 22.70 -20.13 22.11
CA GLY A 414 21.63 -19.44 21.37
C GLY A 414 21.49 -20.02 19.95
N TYR A 415 20.40 -20.74 19.67
CA TYR A 415 20.24 -21.49 18.40
C TYR A 415 19.07 -20.95 17.58
N VAL A 416 19.40 -20.30 16.46
CA VAL A 416 18.45 -19.91 15.40
C VAL A 416 18.95 -20.56 14.10
N PRO A 417 18.19 -21.47 13.49
CA PRO A 417 18.56 -22.03 12.20
C PRO A 417 18.29 -21.02 11.08
N HIS A 418 19.11 -21.06 10.04
CA HIS A 418 18.80 -20.41 8.78
C HIS A 418 18.24 -21.45 7.79
N VAL A 419 17.35 -21.01 6.91
CA VAL A 419 16.70 -21.86 5.91
C VAL A 419 16.99 -21.37 4.51
N ALA A 420 16.98 -22.29 3.54
CA ALA A 420 17.10 -21.92 2.14
C ALA A 420 15.82 -21.23 1.64
N LEU A 421 15.96 -20.52 0.51
CA LEU A 421 14.81 -20.11 -0.30
C LEU A 421 14.03 -21.35 -0.76
N ARG A 422 12.77 -21.17 -1.11
CA ARG A 422 12.04 -22.19 -1.88
C ARG A 422 12.69 -22.33 -3.24
N GLU A 423 12.66 -23.54 -3.81
CA GLU A 423 13.38 -23.82 -5.05
C GLU A 423 12.85 -22.98 -6.22
N ASP A 424 11.54 -22.80 -6.32
CA ASP A 424 10.91 -21.92 -7.32
C ASP A 424 11.39 -20.46 -7.15
N THR A 425 11.37 -19.93 -5.93
CA THR A 425 11.89 -18.59 -5.63
C THR A 425 13.38 -18.45 -5.96
N ALA A 426 14.18 -19.46 -5.62
CA ALA A 426 15.61 -19.47 -5.90
C ALA A 426 15.91 -19.48 -7.41
N GLU A 427 15.13 -20.25 -8.19
CA GLU A 427 15.22 -20.27 -9.65
C GLU A 427 14.90 -18.89 -10.24
N GLU A 428 13.85 -18.23 -9.77
CA GLU A 428 13.49 -16.90 -10.25
C GLU A 428 14.51 -15.82 -9.90
N LEU A 429 15.13 -15.89 -8.71
CA LEU A 429 16.25 -15.00 -8.39
C LEU A 429 17.50 -15.29 -9.25
N ARG A 430 17.76 -16.54 -9.67
CA ARG A 430 18.84 -16.82 -10.65
C ARG A 430 18.55 -16.19 -12.01
N ASN A 431 17.28 -16.04 -12.38
CA ASN A 431 16.88 -15.40 -13.63
C ASN A 431 17.10 -13.88 -13.65
N LEU A 432 17.39 -13.23 -12.51
CA LEU A 432 17.75 -11.80 -12.45
C LEU A 432 18.86 -11.43 -13.44
N ALA A 433 19.87 -12.30 -13.60
CA ALA A 433 20.99 -12.13 -14.52
C ALA A 433 20.58 -11.98 -16.00
N LYS A 434 19.35 -12.37 -16.37
CA LYS A 434 18.80 -12.33 -17.74
C LYS A 434 18.01 -11.04 -18.03
N THR A 435 17.81 -10.19 -17.03
CA THR A 435 17.12 -8.90 -17.18
C THR A 435 18.07 -7.84 -17.71
N ASP A 436 17.51 -6.75 -18.23
CA ASP A 436 18.30 -5.66 -18.78
C ASP A 436 18.68 -4.60 -17.71
N SER A 437 17.87 -4.49 -16.65
CA SER A 437 18.12 -3.62 -15.50
C SER A 437 17.40 -4.11 -14.25
N ILE A 438 17.95 -3.82 -13.06
CA ILE A 438 17.40 -4.23 -11.76
C ILE A 438 17.44 -3.07 -10.78
N THR A 439 16.29 -2.74 -10.18
CA THR A 439 16.24 -1.90 -8.97
C THR A 439 16.51 -2.76 -7.74
N ILE A 440 17.27 -2.24 -6.77
CA ILE A 440 17.58 -2.90 -5.50
C ILE A 440 17.73 -1.86 -4.39
N ASP A 441 17.15 -2.07 -3.20
CA ASP A 441 17.25 -1.10 -2.11
C ASP A 441 18.10 -1.61 -0.93
N PRO A 442 19.33 -1.08 -0.75
CA PRO A 442 20.11 -1.29 0.46
C PRO A 442 19.36 -0.92 1.75
N HIS A 443 18.50 0.10 1.72
CA HIS A 443 17.71 0.52 2.88
C HIS A 443 16.48 -0.34 3.20
N LYS A 444 16.28 -1.43 2.46
CA LYS A 444 15.27 -2.45 2.73
C LYS A 444 15.93 -3.71 3.30
N ALA A 445 16.03 -4.77 2.50
CA ALA A 445 16.60 -6.05 2.92
C ALA A 445 18.15 -6.03 2.99
N GLY A 446 18.79 -4.89 2.68
CA GLY A 446 20.22 -4.69 2.87
C GLY A 446 20.61 -4.21 4.27
N TYR A 447 19.66 -3.81 5.12
CA TYR A 447 19.88 -3.30 6.50
C TYR A 447 20.75 -2.04 6.58
N VAL A 448 20.74 -1.19 5.53
CA VAL A 448 21.44 0.10 5.50
C VAL A 448 20.47 1.23 5.89
N PRO A 449 20.90 2.28 6.60
CA PRO A 449 20.03 3.42 6.88
C PRO A 449 19.54 4.12 5.59
N TYR A 450 18.29 4.61 5.63
CA TYR A 450 17.80 5.56 4.63
C TYR A 450 18.66 6.84 4.61
N PRO A 451 18.80 7.51 3.45
CA PRO A 451 18.46 7.05 2.10
C PRO A 451 19.53 6.14 1.48
N ALA A 452 19.13 5.01 0.90
CA ALA A 452 19.96 4.16 0.05
C ALA A 452 19.11 3.24 -0.84
N GLY A 453 18.76 3.71 -2.04
CA GLY A 453 18.26 2.90 -3.16
C GLY A 453 19.38 2.57 -4.15
N GLY A 454 19.09 1.78 -5.18
CA GLY A 454 20.09 1.38 -6.16
C GLY A 454 19.50 0.89 -7.48
N LEU A 455 20.26 1.11 -8.55
CA LEU A 455 19.93 0.66 -9.90
C LEU A 455 21.15 0.03 -10.56
N CYS A 456 20.99 -1.16 -11.13
CA CYS A 456 22.02 -1.86 -11.89
C CYS A 456 21.55 -2.08 -13.32
N TYR A 457 22.39 -1.76 -14.31
CA TYR A 457 22.19 -2.12 -15.72
C TYR A 457 23.03 -3.32 -16.07
N ARG A 458 22.46 -4.28 -16.82
CA ARG A 458 23.22 -5.41 -17.37
C ARG A 458 24.31 -4.91 -18.32
N ASP A 459 23.98 -3.91 -19.12
CA ASP A 459 24.92 -3.21 -19.99
C ASP A 459 25.08 -1.77 -19.51
N GLY A 460 26.25 -1.47 -18.94
CA GLY A 460 26.53 -0.17 -18.38
C GLY A 460 26.42 0.97 -19.39
N ARG A 461 26.48 0.71 -20.70
CA ARG A 461 26.27 1.74 -21.74
C ARG A 461 24.86 2.34 -21.70
N MET A 462 23.90 1.64 -21.11
CA MET A 462 22.52 2.13 -20.92
C MET A 462 22.46 3.45 -20.16
N ARG A 463 23.37 3.68 -19.21
CA ARG A 463 23.40 4.90 -18.40
C ARG A 463 23.56 6.17 -19.23
N TYR A 464 24.19 6.10 -20.41
CA TYR A 464 24.39 7.26 -21.28
C TYR A 464 23.08 7.77 -21.91
N LEU A 465 22.05 6.92 -21.96
CA LEU A 465 20.71 7.35 -22.36
C LEU A 465 20.10 8.33 -21.34
N LEU A 466 20.64 8.47 -20.11
CA LEU A 466 20.25 9.54 -19.16
C LEU A 466 20.83 10.90 -19.55
N THR A 467 21.78 10.94 -20.48
CA THR A 467 22.60 12.11 -20.77
C THR A 467 22.37 12.62 -22.18
N TYR A 468 23.04 13.72 -22.51
CA TYR A 468 23.17 14.24 -23.88
C TYR A 468 24.48 13.78 -24.57
N THR A 469 25.11 12.73 -24.05
CA THR A 469 26.46 12.28 -24.46
C THR A 469 26.47 10.82 -24.90
N ALA A 470 27.31 10.48 -25.88
CA ALA A 470 27.51 9.12 -26.36
C ALA A 470 28.44 8.34 -25.41
N PRO A 471 28.32 6.99 -25.38
CA PRO A 471 29.20 6.13 -24.60
C PRO A 471 30.67 6.40 -24.92
N TYR A 472 31.46 6.78 -23.92
CA TYR A 472 32.91 6.96 -24.06
C TYR A 472 33.65 5.61 -23.95
N LEU A 473 34.72 5.44 -24.73
CA LEU A 473 35.62 4.28 -24.67
C LEU A 473 36.54 4.26 -23.42
N ASN A 474 36.60 5.35 -22.64
CA ASN A 474 37.43 5.41 -21.44
C ASN A 474 36.55 5.21 -20.19
N GLN A 475 36.60 4.00 -19.62
CA GLN A 475 36.17 3.73 -18.25
C GLN A 475 37.31 4.10 -17.29
N GLY A 476 37.58 5.39 -17.11
CA GLY A 476 38.64 5.88 -16.23
C GLY A 476 38.14 6.12 -14.80
N SER A 477 39.02 5.98 -13.81
CA SER A 477 38.74 6.23 -12.38
C SER A 477 38.55 7.71 -12.00
N THR A 478 38.32 8.59 -12.98
CA THR A 478 38.23 10.06 -12.84
C THR A 478 36.88 10.63 -13.27
N ASP A 479 35.95 9.78 -13.71
CA ASP A 479 34.64 10.22 -14.20
C ASP A 479 33.67 10.45 -13.05
N SER A 480 32.95 11.58 -13.10
CA SER A 480 31.88 11.90 -12.17
C SER A 480 30.70 10.94 -12.33
N ILE A 481 30.24 10.33 -11.24
CA ILE A 481 29.15 9.34 -11.28
C ILE A 481 27.75 9.98 -11.29
N GLY A 482 27.57 11.14 -10.67
CA GLY A 482 26.25 11.76 -10.50
C GLY A 482 25.65 12.45 -11.72
N ILE A 483 26.23 12.30 -12.92
CA ILE A 483 25.60 12.75 -14.17
C ILE A 483 24.72 11.67 -14.82
N TYR A 484 24.78 10.44 -14.32
CA TYR A 484 24.14 9.26 -14.91
C TYR A 484 22.89 8.84 -14.13
N GLY A 485 22.08 9.82 -13.70
CA GLY A 485 20.90 9.60 -12.86
C GLY A 485 19.91 10.76 -12.86
N VAL A 486 18.93 10.69 -11.96
CA VAL A 486 17.95 11.75 -11.68
C VAL A 486 18.57 12.92 -10.95
N GLU A 487 19.34 12.54 -9.95
CA GLU A 487 19.77 13.40 -8.88
C GLU A 487 20.95 14.25 -9.34
N GLY A 488 21.15 15.37 -8.66
CA GLY A 488 22.36 16.18 -8.81
C GLY A 488 23.29 15.91 -7.63
N SER A 489 23.40 16.88 -6.73
CA SER A 489 24.10 16.70 -5.46
C SER A 489 23.57 15.49 -4.70
N LYS A 490 24.48 14.57 -4.38
CA LYS A 490 24.16 13.34 -3.65
C LYS A 490 25.25 13.06 -2.60
N PRO A 491 24.87 12.69 -1.37
CA PRO A 491 25.85 12.48 -0.31
C PRO A 491 26.70 11.23 -0.60
N GLY A 492 28.01 11.30 -0.34
CA GLY A 492 28.88 10.12 -0.39
C GLY A 492 28.74 9.18 0.82
N ALA A 493 28.04 9.60 1.87
CA ALA A 493 27.82 8.80 3.09
C ALA A 493 27.01 7.51 2.86
N PRO A 494 25.91 7.49 2.07
CA PRO A 494 25.26 6.24 1.67
C PRO A 494 26.21 5.25 0.99
N ALA A 495 27.10 5.72 0.10
CA ALA A 495 28.07 4.85 -0.58
C ALA A 495 29.00 4.14 0.41
N SER A 496 29.54 4.88 1.37
CA SER A 496 30.34 4.30 2.45
C SER A 496 29.54 3.36 3.37
N ALA A 497 28.28 3.69 3.67
CA ALA A 497 27.42 2.85 4.51
C ALA A 497 27.11 1.51 3.84
N VAL A 498 26.72 1.54 2.57
CA VAL A 498 26.44 0.33 1.77
C VAL A 498 27.71 -0.50 1.60
N TRP A 499 28.84 0.13 1.24
CA TRP A 499 30.13 -0.54 1.10
C TRP A 499 30.54 -1.22 2.40
N MET A 500 30.51 -0.50 3.53
CA MET A 500 30.90 -1.05 4.83
C MET A 500 30.02 -2.25 5.22
N ASN A 501 28.73 -2.19 4.93
CA ASN A 501 27.82 -3.31 5.14
C ASN A 501 28.15 -4.50 4.24
N HIS A 502 28.39 -4.27 2.94
CA HIS A 502 28.75 -5.32 1.99
C HIS A 502 30.06 -6.03 2.36
N GLU A 503 31.07 -5.29 2.81
CA GLU A 503 32.36 -5.83 3.20
C GLU A 503 32.30 -6.62 4.51
N VAL A 504 31.57 -6.12 5.52
CA VAL A 504 31.54 -6.73 6.85
C VAL A 504 30.54 -7.88 6.94
N VAL A 505 29.35 -7.72 6.38
CA VAL A 505 28.28 -8.73 6.44
C VAL A 505 28.47 -9.76 5.32
N GLY A 506 28.91 -9.35 4.13
CA GLY A 506 29.19 -10.23 3.00
C GLY A 506 27.96 -10.53 2.14
N LEU A 507 28.04 -10.28 0.83
CA LEU A 507 26.95 -10.51 -0.15
C LEU A 507 26.85 -11.97 -0.62
N HIS A 508 26.79 -12.94 0.29
CA HIS A 508 26.82 -14.35 -0.04
C HIS A 508 26.17 -15.23 1.05
N GLN A 509 26.10 -16.53 0.80
CA GLN A 509 25.45 -17.52 1.67
C GLN A 509 25.94 -17.55 3.12
N ASN A 510 27.24 -17.31 3.37
CA ASN A 510 27.81 -17.27 4.73
C ASN A 510 27.71 -15.89 5.42
N GLY A 511 27.00 -14.94 4.81
CA GLY A 511 26.96 -13.54 5.23
C GLY A 511 25.53 -13.05 5.34
N LEU A 512 25.15 -12.09 4.51
CA LEU A 512 23.79 -11.61 4.39
C LEU A 512 22.80 -12.72 4.04
N GLY A 513 23.23 -13.74 3.29
CA GLY A 513 22.41 -14.92 3.00
C GLY A 513 22.05 -15.72 4.26
N THR A 514 22.96 -15.79 5.24
CA THR A 514 22.69 -16.39 6.55
C THR A 514 21.68 -15.56 7.33
N LEU A 515 21.91 -14.24 7.44
CA LEU A 515 20.98 -13.31 8.10
C LEU A 515 19.56 -13.43 7.51
N LEU A 516 19.43 -13.31 6.18
CA LEU A 516 18.13 -13.43 5.52
C LEU A 516 17.53 -14.84 5.65
N GLY A 517 18.36 -15.88 5.76
CA GLY A 517 17.91 -17.24 6.05
C GLY A 517 17.35 -17.40 7.46
N GLU A 518 17.95 -16.79 8.49
CA GLU A 518 17.40 -16.78 9.86
C GLU A 518 16.09 -15.99 9.94
N VAL A 519 16.02 -14.88 9.21
CA VAL A 519 14.81 -14.07 9.09
C VAL A 519 13.72 -14.84 8.33
N SER A 520 14.07 -15.59 7.29
CA SER A 520 13.13 -16.45 6.56
C SER A 520 12.58 -17.57 7.43
N PHE A 521 13.42 -18.16 8.28
CA PHE A 521 12.99 -19.12 9.29
C PHE A 521 11.99 -18.46 10.26
N THR A 522 12.32 -17.28 10.77
CA THR A 522 11.43 -16.48 11.63
C THR A 522 10.09 -16.17 10.96
N CYS A 523 10.11 -15.77 9.68
CA CYS A 523 8.90 -15.50 8.90
C CYS A 523 8.01 -16.72 8.78
N ARG A 524 8.60 -17.89 8.50
CA ARG A 524 7.86 -19.16 8.39
C ARG A 524 7.32 -19.63 9.74
N ARG A 525 8.02 -19.34 10.84
CA ARG A 525 7.49 -19.57 12.19
C ARG A 525 6.24 -18.73 12.45
N PHE A 526 6.25 -17.43 12.14
CA PHE A 526 5.02 -16.62 12.19
C PHE A 526 3.91 -17.18 11.29
N ALA A 527 4.24 -17.53 10.04
CA ALA A 527 3.29 -18.12 9.11
C ALA A 527 2.63 -19.39 9.66
N SER A 528 3.38 -20.23 10.39
CA SER A 528 2.84 -21.44 11.02
C SER A 528 1.69 -21.15 11.99
N HIS A 529 1.74 -20.01 12.68
CA HIS A 529 0.62 -19.55 13.52
C HIS A 529 -0.53 -19.07 12.66
N TRP A 530 -0.29 -18.20 11.67
CA TRP A 530 -1.34 -17.64 10.81
C TRP A 530 -2.15 -18.69 10.05
N VAL A 531 -1.52 -19.82 9.65
CA VAL A 531 -2.22 -20.91 8.95
C VAL A 531 -2.99 -21.86 9.87
N ALA A 532 -2.55 -22.03 11.12
CA ALA A 532 -3.04 -23.11 12.00
C ALA A 532 -3.72 -22.64 13.30
N MET A 533 -3.68 -21.35 13.65
CA MET A 533 -4.20 -20.87 14.94
C MET A 533 -5.72 -21.01 15.08
N SER A 534 -6.49 -20.83 14.00
CA SER A 534 -7.95 -21.03 14.04
C SER A 534 -8.34 -22.49 13.85
N THR A 535 -9.39 -22.94 14.54
CA THR A 535 -9.99 -24.27 14.40
C THR A 535 -11.48 -24.15 14.01
N ASN A 536 -12.23 -25.26 14.04
CA ASN A 536 -13.68 -25.21 13.84
C ASN A 536 -14.42 -24.75 15.11
N GLU A 537 -13.76 -24.76 16.26
CA GLU A 537 -14.29 -24.41 17.57
C GLU A 537 -13.95 -22.97 18.00
N THR A 538 -12.95 -22.33 17.38
CA THR A 538 -12.59 -20.94 17.69
C THR A 538 -13.67 -19.96 17.25
N SER A 539 -13.85 -18.88 18.01
CA SER A 539 -14.74 -17.75 17.67
C SER A 539 -14.27 -16.96 16.45
N TYR A 540 -13.00 -17.10 16.08
CA TYR A 540 -12.34 -16.46 14.95
C TYR A 540 -11.87 -17.47 13.90
N ILE A 541 -11.61 -16.96 12.70
CA ILE A 541 -11.02 -17.68 11.56
C ILE A 541 -9.83 -16.84 11.09
N VAL A 542 -8.66 -17.45 10.90
CA VAL A 542 -7.49 -16.78 10.32
C VAL A 542 -7.05 -17.53 9.07
N ARG A 543 -6.79 -16.80 7.98
CA ARG A 543 -6.29 -17.37 6.73
C ARG A 543 -5.14 -16.52 6.20
N SER A 544 -4.02 -17.15 5.93
CA SER A 544 -2.95 -16.58 5.12
C SER A 544 -3.38 -16.46 3.67
N MET A 545 -2.83 -15.50 2.93
CA MET A 545 -2.96 -15.46 1.49
C MET A 545 -2.26 -16.67 0.84
N ASN A 546 -1.00 -16.95 1.22
CA ASN A 546 -0.27 -18.11 0.73
C ASN A 546 -0.98 -19.42 1.12
N LEU A 547 -1.10 -20.33 0.16
CA LEU A 547 -1.81 -21.60 0.33
C LEU A 547 -0.90 -22.65 0.99
N LEU A 548 -1.49 -23.48 1.85
CA LEU A 548 -0.84 -24.71 2.32
C LEU A 548 -0.62 -25.68 1.14
N PRO A 549 0.40 -26.57 1.22
CA PRO A 549 0.62 -27.59 0.19
C PRO A 549 -0.63 -28.40 -0.15
N SER A 550 -1.41 -28.81 0.85
CA SER A 550 -2.69 -29.51 0.64
C SER A 550 -3.79 -28.66 -0.01
N GLU A 551 -3.72 -27.32 0.12
CA GLU A 551 -4.65 -26.38 -0.52
C GLU A 551 -4.31 -26.11 -1.99
N LYS A 552 -3.07 -26.37 -2.42
CA LYS A 552 -2.63 -26.20 -3.82
C LYS A 552 -3.03 -27.39 -4.73
N GLU A 553 -3.58 -28.46 -4.16
CA GLU A 553 -3.98 -29.63 -4.94
C GLU A 553 -5.19 -29.31 -5.83
N PRO A 554 -5.34 -29.91 -7.03
CA PRO A 554 -6.44 -29.58 -7.94
C PRO A 554 -7.85 -29.78 -7.36
N ASN A 555 -7.99 -30.67 -6.37
CA ASN A 555 -9.22 -30.88 -5.60
C ASN A 555 -8.84 -30.98 -4.11
N PRO A 556 -8.70 -29.86 -3.39
CA PRO A 556 -8.25 -29.86 -2.01
C PRO A 556 -9.21 -30.66 -1.10
N ASP A 557 -8.67 -31.59 -0.33
CA ASP A 557 -9.43 -32.38 0.66
C ASP A 557 -9.42 -31.68 2.03
N PRO A 558 -10.58 -31.22 2.57
CA PRO A 558 -10.64 -30.58 3.88
C PRO A 558 -10.04 -31.40 5.02
N ALA A 559 -10.14 -32.74 4.98
CA ALA A 559 -9.59 -33.60 6.02
C ALA A 559 -8.05 -33.60 5.98
N LYS A 560 -7.46 -33.54 4.79
CA LYS A 560 -6.01 -33.45 4.60
C LYS A 560 -5.47 -32.08 4.99
N ILE A 561 -6.20 -31.01 4.68
CA ILE A 561 -5.87 -29.65 5.11
C ILE A 561 -5.85 -29.57 6.64
N GLU A 562 -6.86 -30.11 7.32
CA GLU A 562 -6.87 -30.10 8.79
C GLU A 562 -5.79 -31.00 9.40
N ALA A 563 -5.48 -32.15 8.79
CA ALA A 563 -4.37 -32.99 9.22
C ALA A 563 -3.01 -32.27 9.11
N GLU A 564 -2.79 -31.51 8.04
CA GLU A 564 -1.59 -30.68 7.86
C GLU A 564 -1.52 -29.55 8.92
N LYS A 565 -2.63 -28.85 9.18
CA LYS A 565 -2.72 -27.85 10.26
C LYS A 565 -2.47 -28.47 11.63
N GLN A 566 -3.01 -29.65 11.89
CA GLN A 566 -2.79 -30.36 13.15
C GLN A 566 -1.32 -30.76 13.32
N PHE A 567 -0.67 -31.24 12.25
CA PHE A 567 0.76 -31.52 12.26
C PHE A 567 1.59 -30.27 12.61
N ILE A 568 1.23 -29.10 12.08
CA ILE A 568 1.87 -27.82 12.42
C ILE A 568 1.72 -27.50 13.91
N ARG A 569 0.51 -27.66 14.47
CA ARG A 569 0.26 -27.45 15.91
C ARG A 569 1.08 -28.39 16.79
N ASP A 570 1.20 -29.65 16.38
CA ASP A 570 1.85 -30.69 17.18
C ASP A 570 3.39 -30.63 17.13
N ASN A 571 3.96 -30.17 16.01
CA ASN A 571 5.39 -30.30 15.71
C ASN A 571 6.15 -28.98 15.49
N ILE A 572 5.47 -27.84 15.35
CA ILE A 572 6.11 -26.54 15.06
C ILE A 572 5.72 -25.49 16.09
N ILE A 573 4.41 -25.29 16.31
CA ILE A 573 3.91 -24.30 17.26
C ILE A 573 4.30 -24.70 18.69
N GLY A 574 4.80 -23.73 19.47
CA GLY A 574 5.25 -23.94 20.85
C GLY A 574 6.52 -24.79 21.00
N LYS A 575 7.18 -25.18 19.91
CA LYS A 575 8.46 -25.93 19.95
C LYS A 575 9.66 -25.00 19.93
N ASP A 576 10.75 -25.44 20.54
CA ASP A 576 12.03 -24.73 20.48
C ASP A 576 12.68 -24.93 19.11
N ASN A 577 13.54 -24.00 18.71
CA ASN A 577 14.22 -24.03 17.41
C ASN A 577 14.99 -25.34 17.18
N ALA A 578 15.65 -25.86 18.22
CA ALA A 578 16.43 -27.10 18.14
C ALA A 578 15.55 -28.33 17.87
N ASP A 579 14.37 -28.39 18.48
CA ASP A 579 13.43 -29.51 18.30
C ASP A 579 12.84 -29.50 16.88
N ILE A 580 12.49 -28.32 16.37
CA ILE A 580 12.00 -28.16 15.00
C ILE A 580 13.10 -28.58 14.01
N ALA A 581 14.31 -28.06 14.18
CA ALA A 581 15.44 -28.35 13.30
C ALA A 581 15.87 -29.83 13.32
N ALA A 582 15.63 -30.54 14.42
CA ALA A 582 15.87 -31.99 14.52
C ALA A 582 14.78 -32.84 13.85
N ASN A 583 13.64 -32.25 13.47
CA ASN A 583 12.53 -32.92 12.81
C ASN A 583 12.48 -32.57 11.31
N ASP A 584 13.02 -33.46 10.48
CA ASP A 584 13.07 -33.29 9.02
C ASP A 584 11.71 -32.97 8.39
N GLN A 585 10.65 -33.65 8.85
CA GLN A 585 9.30 -33.41 8.31
C GLN A 585 8.78 -32.02 8.69
N ALA A 586 9.04 -31.57 9.92
CA ALA A 586 8.67 -30.23 10.37
C ALA A 586 9.43 -29.16 9.57
N MET A 587 10.73 -29.31 9.35
CA MET A 587 11.53 -28.38 8.56
C MET A 587 11.10 -28.33 7.09
N LEU A 588 10.80 -29.50 6.49
CA LEU A 588 10.30 -29.59 5.12
C LEU A 588 8.97 -28.87 4.93
N LEU A 589 8.04 -29.05 5.87
CA LEU A 589 6.76 -28.36 5.85
C LEU A 589 6.94 -26.86 6.11
N LEU A 590 7.73 -26.49 7.13
CA LEU A 590 7.99 -25.09 7.49
C LEU A 590 8.54 -24.28 6.30
N ASN A 591 9.42 -24.89 5.48
CA ASN A 591 9.97 -24.28 4.27
C ASN A 591 8.89 -23.90 3.22
N GLN A 592 7.71 -24.50 3.30
CA GLN A 592 6.58 -24.29 2.38
C GLN A 592 5.51 -23.33 2.95
N LEU A 593 5.68 -22.81 4.18
CA LEU A 593 4.69 -21.93 4.81
C LEU A 593 4.97 -20.45 4.55
N GLY A 594 3.91 -19.66 4.36
CA GLY A 594 3.98 -18.19 4.30
C GLY A 594 4.50 -17.61 2.98
N SER A 595 5.04 -16.39 3.08
CA SER A 595 5.57 -15.60 1.96
C SER A 595 6.73 -16.27 1.23
N ASP A 596 6.93 -15.90 -0.04
CA ASP A 596 8.14 -16.26 -0.79
C ASP A 596 9.35 -15.52 -0.22
N LEU A 597 9.22 -14.21 0.03
CA LEU A 597 10.27 -13.34 0.56
C LEU A 597 9.78 -12.51 1.77
N ASN A 598 9.59 -13.17 2.91
CA ASN A 598 9.51 -12.58 4.25
C ASN A 598 8.39 -11.55 4.56
N ILE A 599 7.29 -11.55 3.81
CA ILE A 599 6.13 -10.67 4.04
C ILE A 599 4.85 -11.51 4.10
N ASN A 600 4.44 -11.91 5.30
CA ASN A 600 3.21 -12.69 5.46
C ASN A 600 1.98 -11.78 5.33
N ALA A 601 1.06 -12.13 4.43
CA ALA A 601 -0.25 -11.51 4.31
C ALA A 601 -1.33 -12.48 4.81
N PHE A 602 -2.23 -12.01 5.68
CA PHE A 602 -3.31 -12.82 6.25
C PHE A 602 -4.51 -11.95 6.66
N ALA A 603 -5.69 -12.56 6.79
CA ALA A 603 -6.88 -11.85 7.25
C ALA A 603 -7.66 -12.70 8.25
N CYS A 604 -8.45 -12.01 9.05
CA CYS A 604 -9.31 -12.58 10.07
C CYS A 604 -10.79 -12.49 9.67
N ASN A 605 -11.57 -13.47 10.13
CA ASN A 605 -13.02 -13.44 10.11
C ASN A 605 -13.54 -13.98 11.45
N PHE A 606 -14.85 -13.94 11.69
CA PHE A 606 -15.44 -14.37 12.95
C PHE A 606 -16.65 -15.29 12.76
N ARG A 607 -17.01 -15.96 13.84
CA ARG A 607 -18.25 -16.73 13.98
C ARG A 607 -19.19 -16.01 14.94
N TYR A 608 -20.48 -16.05 14.69
CA TYR A 608 -21.51 -15.63 15.66
C TYR A 608 -21.53 -16.55 16.89
N SER A 609 -22.25 -16.14 17.93
CA SER A 609 -22.44 -16.91 19.16
C SER A 609 -23.11 -18.28 18.93
N ASP A 610 -23.88 -18.42 17.85
CA ASP A 610 -24.52 -19.67 17.39
C ASP A 610 -23.61 -20.57 16.53
N GLY A 611 -22.36 -20.15 16.27
CA GLY A 611 -21.37 -20.89 15.48
C GLY A 611 -21.40 -20.64 13.96
N ARG A 612 -22.39 -19.90 13.44
CA ARG A 612 -22.42 -19.51 12.01
C ARG A 612 -21.22 -18.62 11.68
N VAL A 613 -20.68 -18.76 10.47
CA VAL A 613 -19.58 -17.93 9.97
C VAL A 613 -20.16 -16.61 9.44
N ASN A 614 -19.47 -15.49 9.70
CA ASN A 614 -19.77 -14.23 9.02
C ASN A 614 -19.47 -14.35 7.52
N GLU A 615 -20.46 -14.03 6.68
CA GLU A 615 -20.32 -14.03 5.22
C GLU A 615 -20.10 -12.62 4.65
N ASP A 616 -20.21 -11.56 5.47
CA ASP A 616 -20.13 -10.16 5.04
C ASP A 616 -18.68 -9.67 5.02
N VAL A 617 -18.20 -9.26 3.82
CA VAL A 617 -16.83 -8.78 3.61
C VAL A 617 -16.55 -7.51 4.42
N GLU A 618 -17.51 -6.59 4.54
CA GLU A 618 -17.28 -5.32 5.22
C GLU A 618 -17.20 -5.49 6.75
N GLU A 619 -17.92 -6.45 7.32
CA GLU A 619 -17.79 -6.77 8.75
C GLU A 619 -16.46 -7.48 9.05
N ALA A 620 -15.93 -8.26 8.10
CA ALA A 620 -14.58 -8.79 8.21
C ALA A 620 -13.53 -7.67 8.06
N ASN A 621 -13.71 -6.74 7.13
CA ASN A 621 -12.85 -5.56 6.97
C ASN A 621 -12.82 -4.73 8.25
N TYR A 622 -13.99 -4.51 8.86
CA TYR A 622 -14.14 -3.80 10.12
C TYR A 622 -13.37 -4.49 11.26
N LEU A 623 -13.47 -5.82 11.39
CA LEU A 623 -12.68 -6.59 12.36
C LEU A 623 -11.18 -6.40 12.16
N ASN A 624 -10.69 -6.59 10.92
CA ASN A 624 -9.26 -6.49 10.63
C ASN A 624 -8.73 -5.07 10.85
N ARG A 625 -9.49 -4.03 10.47
CA ARG A 625 -9.15 -2.61 10.70
C ARG A 625 -8.92 -2.36 12.20
N ARG A 626 -9.84 -2.82 13.05
CA ARG A 626 -9.74 -2.64 14.51
C ARG A 626 -8.55 -3.38 15.11
N ILE A 627 -8.25 -4.59 14.63
CA ILE A 627 -7.06 -5.33 15.06
C ILE A 627 -5.79 -4.56 14.67
N PHE A 628 -5.73 -4.00 13.46
CA PHE A 628 -4.62 -3.17 13.01
C PHE A 628 -4.46 -1.92 13.87
N GLU A 629 -5.53 -1.17 14.14
CA GLU A 629 -5.51 0.03 14.99
C GLU A 629 -4.98 -0.29 16.41
N ARG A 630 -5.35 -1.46 16.98
CA ARG A 630 -4.84 -1.93 18.29
C ARG A 630 -3.36 -2.31 18.30
N LEU A 631 -2.81 -2.63 17.14
CA LEU A 631 -1.47 -3.20 16.94
C LEU A 631 -0.63 -2.36 15.98
N SER A 632 -0.88 -1.05 15.96
CA SER A 632 -0.11 -0.07 15.22
C SER A 632 -0.07 1.25 15.99
N VAL A 633 0.45 2.29 15.35
CA VAL A 633 0.39 3.68 15.81
C VAL A 633 -0.06 4.48 14.61
N THR A 634 -1.26 5.08 14.67
CA THR A 634 -1.88 5.75 13.52
C THR A 634 -2.08 7.25 13.72
N GLU A 635 -2.11 7.70 14.97
CA GLU A 635 -2.30 9.10 15.35
C GLU A 635 -1.14 9.63 16.24
N PRO A 636 -0.85 10.95 16.21
CA PRO A 636 0.24 11.53 17.01
C PRO A 636 0.07 11.47 18.54
N ASN A 637 -1.15 11.26 19.03
CA ASN A 637 -1.50 11.16 20.44
C ASN A 637 -1.42 9.71 20.99
N GLU A 638 -1.04 8.74 20.16
CA GLU A 638 -0.78 7.38 20.61
C GLU A 638 0.66 7.28 21.11
N ASP A 639 0.89 6.58 22.23
CA ASP A 639 2.25 6.30 22.73
C ASP A 639 2.77 4.99 22.13
N PRO A 640 3.83 5.03 21.29
CA PRO A 640 4.43 3.82 20.74
C PRO A 640 4.90 2.81 21.80
N LYS A 641 5.13 3.24 23.04
CA LYS A 641 5.55 2.36 24.13
C LYS A 641 4.41 1.46 24.63
N GLU A 642 3.16 1.83 24.38
CA GLU A 642 1.98 1.06 24.80
C GLU A 642 1.59 -0.02 23.79
N THR A 643 1.99 0.10 22.51
CA THR A 643 1.71 -0.90 21.47
C THR A 643 2.60 -2.14 21.66
N PRO A 644 2.02 -3.30 22.04
CA PRO A 644 2.79 -4.45 22.49
C PRO A 644 3.30 -5.33 21.34
N PHE A 645 2.72 -5.20 20.15
CA PHE A 645 3.09 -5.92 18.94
C PHE A 645 2.66 -5.05 17.75
N TYR A 646 3.52 -4.94 16.73
CA TYR A 646 3.23 -4.12 15.56
C TYR A 646 2.99 -4.99 14.33
N ILE A 647 1.85 -4.76 13.68
CA ILE A 647 1.52 -5.24 12.34
C ILE A 647 1.14 -4.05 11.47
N THR A 648 1.09 -4.25 10.16
CA THR A 648 0.51 -3.26 9.26
C THR A 648 -0.70 -3.86 8.53
N SER A 649 -1.36 -3.06 7.70
CA SER A 649 -2.51 -3.50 6.92
C SER A 649 -2.48 -2.91 5.52
N THR A 650 -3.21 -3.56 4.62
CA THR A 650 -3.45 -3.11 3.24
C THR A 650 -4.82 -3.60 2.77
N THR A 651 -5.26 -3.16 1.60
CA THR A 651 -6.52 -3.58 1.00
C THR A 651 -6.28 -4.26 -0.33
N PHE A 652 -6.70 -5.51 -0.43
CA PHE A 652 -6.70 -6.24 -1.69
C PHE A 652 -7.94 -5.84 -2.48
N LYS A 653 -7.74 -4.87 -3.37
CA LYS A 653 -8.80 -4.39 -4.23
C LYS A 653 -9.20 -5.45 -5.25
N GLN A 654 -10.49 -5.71 -5.41
CA GLN A 654 -10.99 -6.73 -6.31
C GLN A 654 -10.56 -6.48 -7.76
N ALA A 655 -10.48 -5.20 -8.17
CA ALA A 655 -10.03 -4.78 -9.50
C ALA A 655 -8.53 -5.01 -9.77
N GLU A 656 -7.70 -5.13 -8.72
CA GLU A 656 -6.25 -5.29 -8.83
C GLU A 656 -5.85 -6.75 -8.57
N TYR A 657 -6.36 -7.35 -7.49
CA TYR A 657 -6.01 -8.70 -7.05
C TYR A 657 -6.85 -9.80 -7.71
N GLY A 658 -8.03 -9.47 -8.24
CA GLY A 658 -8.88 -10.41 -8.97
C GLY A 658 -9.07 -11.75 -8.24
N LYS A 659 -8.59 -12.83 -8.87
CA LYS A 659 -8.70 -14.20 -8.34
C LYS A 659 -8.03 -14.38 -6.99
N CYS A 660 -6.92 -13.69 -6.72
CA CYS A 660 -6.22 -13.74 -5.42
C CYS A 660 -7.15 -13.31 -4.29
N ALA A 661 -7.83 -12.16 -4.44
CA ALA A 661 -8.77 -11.66 -3.44
C ALA A 661 -10.00 -12.57 -3.30
N THR A 662 -10.51 -13.10 -4.41
CA THR A 662 -11.63 -14.05 -4.42
C THR A 662 -11.31 -15.31 -3.62
N ILE A 663 -10.16 -15.94 -3.87
CA ILE A 663 -9.75 -17.18 -3.18
C ILE A 663 -9.55 -16.94 -1.68
N LEU A 664 -8.96 -15.80 -1.29
CA LEU A 664 -8.82 -15.44 0.12
C LEU A 664 -10.18 -15.27 0.80
N LYS A 665 -11.11 -14.55 0.18
CA LYS A 665 -12.49 -14.38 0.67
C LYS A 665 -13.22 -15.71 0.83
N GLU A 666 -13.14 -16.58 -0.17
CA GLU A 666 -13.74 -17.92 -0.11
C GLU A 666 -13.17 -18.76 1.04
N ARG A 667 -11.84 -18.74 1.26
CA ARG A 667 -11.19 -19.46 2.37
C ARG A 667 -11.54 -18.91 3.75
N LEU A 668 -11.93 -17.63 3.83
CA LEU A 668 -12.46 -16.98 5.03
C LEU A 668 -13.95 -17.26 5.26
N GLY A 669 -14.67 -17.79 4.27
CA GLY A 669 -16.12 -17.98 4.29
C GLY A 669 -16.93 -16.74 3.92
N LEU A 670 -16.31 -15.75 3.28
CA LEU A 670 -16.94 -14.49 2.88
C LEU A 670 -17.57 -14.59 1.49
N LYS A 671 -18.62 -13.78 1.25
CA LYS A 671 -19.32 -13.70 -0.03
C LYS A 671 -19.48 -12.25 -0.46
N GLY A 672 -19.04 -11.95 -1.69
CA GLY A 672 -19.22 -10.65 -2.31
C GLY A 672 -17.98 -10.18 -3.08
N ASP A 673 -18.16 -9.15 -3.90
CA ASP A 673 -17.14 -8.59 -4.79
C ASP A 673 -16.42 -7.37 -4.19
N GLN A 674 -16.69 -7.02 -2.93
CA GLN A 674 -16.03 -5.94 -2.22
C GLN A 674 -14.54 -6.22 -2.04
N ASP A 675 -13.77 -5.15 -1.86
CA ASP A 675 -12.36 -5.21 -1.51
C ASP A 675 -12.18 -5.85 -0.12
N VAL A 676 -11.07 -6.57 0.10
CA VAL A 676 -10.80 -7.24 1.39
C VAL A 676 -9.58 -6.62 2.07
N LEU A 677 -9.73 -6.24 3.34
CA LEU A 677 -8.65 -5.72 4.18
C LEU A 677 -7.82 -6.89 4.72
N VAL A 678 -6.51 -6.76 4.58
CA VAL A 678 -5.52 -7.80 4.90
C VAL A 678 -4.50 -7.24 5.88
N LEU A 679 -4.19 -8.02 6.90
CA LEU A 679 -3.11 -7.75 7.84
C LEU A 679 -1.79 -8.25 7.26
N ARG A 680 -0.73 -7.47 7.45
CA ARG A 680 0.58 -7.69 6.88
C ARG A 680 1.64 -7.72 7.96
N ASN A 681 2.45 -8.76 7.90
CA ASN A 681 3.52 -9.07 8.83
C ASN A 681 4.85 -9.21 8.09
N VAL A 682 5.56 -8.10 7.94
CA VAL A 682 6.93 -8.09 7.39
C VAL A 682 7.89 -8.51 8.48
N VAL A 683 8.71 -9.51 8.16
CA VAL A 683 9.68 -10.06 9.11
C VAL A 683 11.09 -9.71 8.63
N MET A 684 11.79 -8.90 9.43
CA MET A 684 13.18 -8.53 9.21
C MET A 684 14.09 -8.88 10.40
N SER A 685 13.50 -9.24 11.54
CA SER A 685 14.25 -9.55 12.77
C SER A 685 14.74 -11.00 12.75
N PRO A 686 16.05 -11.25 12.98
CA PRO A 686 16.57 -12.59 13.23
C PRO A 686 16.38 -13.04 14.70
N PHE A 687 15.91 -12.15 15.59
CA PHE A 687 15.92 -12.36 17.04
C PHE A 687 14.61 -12.90 17.61
N SER A 688 13.52 -12.94 16.84
CA SER A 688 12.19 -13.18 17.40
C SER A 688 11.95 -14.62 17.85
N THR A 689 12.76 -15.59 17.41
CA THR A 689 12.49 -17.03 17.62
C THR A 689 13.02 -17.59 18.94
N ASP A 690 13.84 -16.83 19.66
CA ASP A 690 14.40 -17.28 20.94
C ASP A 690 13.39 -17.18 22.09
N GLY A 691 13.54 -18.05 23.10
CA GLY A 691 12.80 -17.96 24.37
C GLY A 691 11.27 -17.92 24.26
N GLN A 692 10.67 -18.63 23.29
CA GLN A 692 9.22 -18.62 22.99
C GLN A 692 8.65 -17.23 22.66
N PHE A 693 9.47 -16.28 22.22
CA PHE A 693 9.04 -14.91 22.03
C PHE A 693 7.98 -14.73 20.93
N ILE A 694 8.04 -15.48 19.80
CA ILE A 694 6.96 -15.52 18.81
C ILE A 694 5.63 -15.93 19.45
N GLN A 695 5.62 -16.96 20.31
CA GLN A 695 4.38 -17.41 20.96
C GLN A 695 3.77 -16.27 21.79
N ASN A 696 4.58 -15.54 22.55
CA ASN A 696 4.11 -14.38 23.32
C ASN A 696 3.48 -13.30 22.43
N LEU A 697 4.07 -13.01 21.26
CA LEU A 697 3.50 -12.04 20.30
C LEU A 697 2.18 -12.54 19.70
N VAL A 698 2.10 -13.82 19.38
CA VAL A 698 0.88 -14.44 18.85
C VAL A 698 -0.21 -14.51 19.92
N ASP A 699 0.13 -14.70 21.19
CA ASP A 699 -0.83 -14.66 22.30
C ASP A 699 -1.39 -13.25 22.49
N ILE A 700 -0.55 -12.21 22.34
CA ILE A 700 -0.99 -10.80 22.32
C ILE A 700 -1.96 -10.57 21.16
N PHE A 701 -1.60 -11.01 19.96
CA PHE A 701 -2.46 -10.90 18.78
C PHE A 701 -3.80 -11.63 18.99
N THR A 702 -3.76 -12.85 19.51
CA THR A 702 -4.94 -13.69 19.74
C THR A 702 -5.87 -13.04 20.75
N LYS A 703 -5.33 -12.48 21.84
CA LYS A 703 -6.12 -11.73 22.83
C LYS A 703 -6.82 -10.53 22.19
N VAL A 704 -6.12 -9.73 21.40
CA VAL A 704 -6.72 -8.59 20.68
C VAL A 704 -7.80 -9.07 19.71
N LEU A 705 -7.53 -10.12 18.93
CA LEU A 705 -8.49 -10.72 18.02
C LEU A 705 -9.75 -11.19 18.75
N GLU A 706 -9.63 -11.89 19.88
CA GLU A 706 -10.77 -12.36 20.67
C GLU A 706 -11.61 -11.20 21.24
N GLU A 707 -10.95 -10.16 21.77
CA GLU A 707 -11.63 -8.94 22.25
C GLU A 707 -12.39 -8.24 21.11
N GLU A 708 -11.78 -8.10 19.94
CA GLU A 708 -12.44 -7.45 18.80
C GLU A 708 -13.52 -8.33 18.17
N VAL A 709 -13.38 -9.67 18.20
CA VAL A 709 -14.47 -10.59 17.81
C VAL A 709 -15.71 -10.38 18.68
N GLU A 710 -15.53 -10.21 19.99
CA GLU A 710 -16.66 -9.93 20.90
C GLU A 710 -17.31 -8.57 20.59
N ASN A 711 -16.52 -7.57 20.21
CA ASN A 711 -17.03 -6.27 19.79
C ASN A 711 -17.84 -6.35 18.48
N VAL A 712 -17.34 -7.05 17.46
CA VAL A 712 -18.06 -7.20 16.19
C VAL A 712 -19.28 -8.13 16.30
N ARG A 713 -19.30 -9.07 17.26
CA ARG A 713 -20.51 -9.82 17.61
C ARG A 713 -21.59 -8.91 18.17
N LYS A 714 -21.27 -8.05 19.16
CA LYS A 714 -22.21 -7.06 19.69
C LYS A 714 -22.72 -6.08 18.63
N ARG A 715 -21.90 -5.82 17.60
CA ARG A 715 -22.27 -5.00 16.46
C ARG A 715 -23.27 -5.70 15.53
N ASN A 716 -23.09 -6.99 15.29
CA ASN A 716 -23.80 -7.74 14.23
C ASN A 716 -24.88 -8.73 14.71
N GLU A 717 -24.95 -9.02 16.00
CA GLU A 717 -26.00 -9.87 16.57
C GLU A 717 -27.25 -9.05 16.88
N GLU A 718 -28.41 -9.59 16.51
CA GLU A 718 -29.69 -8.97 16.78
C GLU A 718 -30.01 -9.07 18.28
N MET A 719 -29.86 -7.96 18.99
CA MET A 719 -30.10 -7.86 20.42
C MET A 719 -31.32 -7.01 20.72
N GLN A 720 -31.98 -7.29 21.85
CA GLN A 720 -33.06 -6.45 22.36
C GLN A 720 -32.56 -5.02 22.60
N ALA A 721 -33.24 -4.04 22.01
CA ALA A 721 -32.87 -2.64 22.11
C ALA A 721 -34.10 -1.76 22.33
N THR A 722 -33.83 -0.50 22.65
CA THR A 722 -34.82 0.56 22.49
C THR A 722 -34.63 1.23 21.14
N HIS A 723 -35.76 1.48 20.50
CA HIS A 723 -35.98 1.98 19.15
C HIS A 723 -36.70 3.32 19.26
N THR A 724 -36.25 4.29 18.49
CA THR A 724 -36.80 5.64 18.48
C THR A 724 -37.36 5.93 17.09
N PHE A 725 -38.48 6.62 17.06
CA PHE A 725 -39.20 6.97 15.84
C PHE A 725 -39.49 8.46 15.81
N PHE A 726 -39.30 9.11 14.67
CA PHE A 726 -39.84 10.43 14.41
C PHE A 726 -41.34 10.32 14.07
N VAL A 727 -42.19 11.08 14.79
CA VAL A 727 -43.65 10.96 14.74
C VAL A 727 -44.24 11.96 13.75
N MET A 728 -44.90 11.48 12.70
CA MET A 728 -45.46 12.28 11.62
C MET A 728 -46.97 12.13 11.46
N GLY A 729 -47.60 13.13 10.85
CA GLY A 729 -49.05 13.17 10.59
C GLY A 729 -49.89 13.74 11.74
N ASN A 730 -51.06 14.31 11.42
CA ASN A 730 -52.00 14.90 12.37
C ASN A 730 -53.29 14.09 12.49
N ASP A 731 -53.73 13.33 11.49
CA ASP A 731 -54.98 12.56 11.59
C ASP A 731 -54.73 11.06 11.78
N LYS A 732 -53.79 10.50 11.01
CA LYS A 732 -53.20 9.18 11.22
C LYS A 732 -51.71 9.38 11.51
N ILE A 733 -51.19 8.64 12.48
CA ILE A 733 -49.78 8.73 12.86
C ILE A 733 -48.95 7.78 12.02
N TYR A 734 -47.78 8.27 11.61
CA TYR A 734 -46.73 7.49 10.98
C TYR A 734 -45.46 7.60 11.82
N LEU A 735 -44.79 6.47 11.99
CA LEU A 735 -43.55 6.30 12.72
C LEU A 735 -42.44 6.11 11.70
N ASP A 736 -41.51 7.06 11.66
CA ASP A 736 -40.26 6.98 10.89
C ASP A 736 -39.15 6.49 11.79
N TYR A 737 -38.64 5.30 11.55
CA TYR A 737 -37.63 4.73 12.42
C TYR A 737 -36.29 5.46 12.26
N LEU A 738 -35.62 5.76 13.38
CA LEU A 738 -34.27 6.31 13.38
C LEU A 738 -33.24 5.17 13.28
N PRO A 739 -32.64 4.94 12.10
CA PRO A 739 -31.83 3.78 11.84
C PRO A 739 -30.37 4.00 12.24
N ASN A 740 -29.56 2.94 12.14
CA ASN A 740 -28.11 3.05 12.21
C ASN A 740 -27.47 1.97 11.32
N PHE A 741 -26.51 2.36 10.48
CA PHE A 741 -25.84 1.47 9.53
C PHE A 741 -24.91 0.45 10.18
N HIS A 742 -24.60 0.63 11.47
CA HIS A 742 -23.53 -0.11 12.14
C HIS A 742 -24.03 -1.11 13.16
N ARG A 743 -25.25 -0.99 13.69
CA ARG A 743 -25.84 -1.96 14.62
C ARG A 743 -26.90 -2.83 13.94
N ALA A 744 -26.72 -4.15 13.92
CA ALA A 744 -27.69 -5.08 13.32
C ALA A 744 -29.13 -4.88 13.82
N SER A 745 -29.33 -4.61 15.12
CA SER A 745 -30.65 -4.32 15.69
C SER A 745 -31.31 -3.02 15.18
N ARG A 746 -30.59 -2.21 14.40
CA ARG A 746 -31.02 -0.91 13.87
C ARG A 746 -30.76 -0.74 12.36
N ARG A 747 -30.25 -1.76 11.67
CA ARG A 747 -29.94 -1.74 10.22
C ARG A 747 -31.19 -1.93 9.37
N PHE A 748 -32.21 -1.14 9.64
CA PHE A 748 -33.46 -1.14 8.89
C PHE A 748 -33.92 0.28 8.66
N GLN A 749 -34.33 0.62 7.45
CA GLN A 749 -35.18 1.77 7.21
C GLN A 749 -36.63 1.28 7.31
N LEU A 750 -37.43 1.87 8.21
CA LEU A 750 -38.78 1.40 8.51
C LEU A 750 -39.74 2.59 8.65
N LEU A 751 -40.81 2.54 7.88
CA LEU A 751 -41.96 3.42 7.98
C LEU A 751 -43.18 2.59 8.38
N ALA A 752 -43.88 2.96 9.44
CA ALA A 752 -45.09 2.26 9.89
C ALA A 752 -46.20 3.25 10.23
N SER A 753 -47.46 2.91 9.97
CA SER A 753 -48.61 3.67 10.47
C SER A 753 -49.08 3.09 11.80
N ALA A 754 -49.58 3.92 12.72
CA ALA A 754 -49.99 3.49 14.06
C ALA A 754 -51.11 4.36 14.64
N ASN A 755 -51.76 3.85 15.69
CA ASN A 755 -52.76 4.56 16.48
C ASN A 755 -52.21 4.92 17.86
N LEU A 756 -52.43 6.17 18.26
CA LEU A 756 -52.22 6.67 19.61
C LEU A 756 -53.56 6.73 20.37
N PRO A 757 -53.57 6.53 21.69
CA PRO A 757 -54.75 6.81 22.52
C PRO A 757 -55.25 8.25 22.31
N SER A 758 -56.56 8.47 22.43
CA SER A 758 -57.17 9.76 22.04
C SER A 758 -56.68 10.96 22.85
N ASP A 759 -56.40 10.76 24.14
CA ASP A 759 -55.80 11.76 25.03
C ASP A 759 -54.35 12.07 24.62
N VAL A 760 -53.54 11.03 24.37
CA VAL A 760 -52.17 11.17 23.87
C VAL A 760 -52.13 11.89 22.52
N MET A 761 -53.06 11.57 21.62
CA MET A 761 -53.17 12.20 20.30
C MET A 761 -53.51 13.69 20.41
N ALA A 762 -54.39 14.07 21.34
CA ALA A 762 -54.70 15.47 21.59
C ALA A 762 -53.47 16.24 22.11
N ASP A 763 -52.71 15.61 23.01
CA ASP A 763 -51.48 16.21 23.55
C ASP A 763 -50.36 16.30 22.51
N TYR A 764 -50.22 15.30 21.64
CA TYR A 764 -49.34 15.36 20.47
C TYR A 764 -49.69 16.54 19.54
N LYS A 765 -50.97 16.71 19.20
CA LYS A 765 -51.44 17.84 18.37
C LYS A 765 -51.15 19.18 19.01
N ASN A 766 -51.42 19.32 20.31
CA ASN A 766 -51.11 20.52 21.07
C ASN A 766 -49.60 20.81 21.07
N ALA A 767 -48.77 19.77 21.24
CA ALA A 767 -47.31 19.90 21.20
C ALA A 767 -46.80 20.36 19.82
N ARG A 768 -47.29 19.77 18.72
CA ARG A 768 -46.96 20.20 17.35
C ARG A 768 -47.40 21.63 17.06
N GLN A 769 -48.60 22.03 17.51
CA GLN A 769 -49.09 23.40 17.28
C GLN A 769 -48.26 24.44 18.03
N ASN A 770 -47.87 24.15 19.28
CA ASN A 770 -47.07 25.06 20.09
C ASN A 770 -45.60 25.12 19.67
N ASN A 771 -45.07 24.05 19.06
CA ASN A 771 -43.67 23.95 18.61
C ASN A 771 -43.62 23.40 17.17
N PRO A 772 -44.04 24.19 16.15
CA PRO A 772 -44.24 23.71 14.79
C PRO A 772 -42.96 23.32 14.04
N ASN A 773 -41.79 23.60 14.61
CA ASN A 773 -40.48 23.36 14.00
C ASN A 773 -39.61 22.39 14.81
N VAL A 774 -40.13 21.79 15.88
CA VAL A 774 -39.36 20.92 16.78
C VAL A 774 -39.83 19.47 16.62
N PRO A 775 -39.00 18.55 16.13
CA PRO A 775 -39.36 17.14 15.97
C PRO A 775 -39.82 16.50 17.29
N ILE A 776 -40.80 15.61 17.19
CA ILE A 776 -41.30 14.81 18.30
C ILE A 776 -40.87 13.37 18.05
N LEU A 777 -40.19 12.80 19.04
CA LEU A 777 -39.67 11.44 19.03
C LEU A 777 -40.51 10.55 19.94
N LEU A 778 -40.78 9.33 19.48
CA LEU A 778 -41.44 8.26 20.24
C LEU A 778 -40.45 7.12 20.45
N ARG A 779 -40.36 6.63 21.69
CA ARG A 779 -39.43 5.55 22.06
C ARG A 779 -40.16 4.46 22.82
N ASN A 780 -39.90 3.20 22.48
CA ASN A 780 -40.42 2.07 23.25
C ASN A 780 -39.83 2.02 24.67
N VAL A 781 -40.64 1.58 25.63
CA VAL A 781 -40.25 1.48 27.04
C VAL A 781 -39.46 0.20 27.32
N GLN A 782 -39.96 -0.93 26.82
CA GLN A 782 -39.32 -2.23 27.03
C GLN A 782 -38.41 -2.55 25.84
N SER A 783 -37.16 -2.92 26.12
CA SER A 783 -36.26 -3.40 25.08
C SER A 783 -36.83 -4.63 24.39
N GLY A 784 -36.72 -4.67 23.05
CA GLY A 784 -37.23 -5.77 22.23
C GLY A 784 -36.49 -5.84 20.91
N VAL A 785 -36.81 -6.84 20.09
CA VAL A 785 -36.36 -6.91 18.70
C VAL A 785 -37.32 -6.08 17.86
N LEU A 786 -36.79 -5.18 17.03
CA LEU A 786 -37.60 -4.20 16.28
C LEU A 786 -38.72 -4.89 15.48
N MET A 787 -38.37 -5.90 14.67
CA MET A 787 -39.34 -6.53 13.79
C MET A 787 -40.40 -7.31 14.56
N ASP A 788 -40.03 -8.03 15.63
CA ASP A 788 -40.98 -8.70 16.51
C ASP A 788 -41.96 -7.70 17.15
N MET A 789 -41.48 -6.53 17.57
CA MET A 789 -42.32 -5.48 18.15
C MET A 789 -43.31 -4.91 17.14
N ILE A 790 -42.87 -4.71 15.90
CA ILE A 790 -43.73 -4.22 14.82
C ILE A 790 -44.76 -5.27 14.42
N ASP A 791 -44.38 -6.55 14.35
CA ASP A 791 -45.28 -7.67 14.02
C ASP A 791 -46.31 -7.97 15.12
N GLN A 792 -45.99 -7.70 16.38
CA GLN A 792 -46.94 -7.77 17.49
C GLN A 792 -48.06 -6.73 17.37
N GLY A 793 -47.89 -5.69 16.55
CA GLY A 793 -48.91 -4.68 16.25
C GLY A 793 -49.16 -3.67 17.38
N GLN A 794 -48.48 -3.78 18.52
CA GLN A 794 -48.58 -2.86 19.65
C GLN A 794 -47.34 -2.90 20.55
N PHE A 795 -47.00 -1.78 21.19
CA PHE A 795 -45.97 -1.70 22.24
C PHE A 795 -46.16 -0.47 23.14
N ASP A 796 -45.60 -0.52 24.35
CA ASP A 796 -45.58 0.62 25.28
C ASP A 796 -44.48 1.61 24.91
N ALA A 797 -44.82 2.90 24.88
CA ALA A 797 -43.93 3.98 24.46
C ALA A 797 -43.99 5.20 25.37
N THR A 798 -42.97 6.05 25.23
CA THR A 798 -42.94 7.44 25.71
C THR A 798 -42.68 8.38 24.54
N MET A 799 -42.97 9.66 24.73
CA MET A 799 -42.84 10.69 23.70
C MET A 799 -42.16 11.93 24.25
N SER A 800 -41.26 12.52 23.46
CA SER A 800 -40.52 13.74 23.81
C SER A 800 -40.16 14.59 22.60
N PHE A 801 -39.85 15.88 22.82
CA PHE A 801 -39.16 16.66 21.80
C PHE A 801 -37.73 16.15 21.59
N ASP A 802 -37.23 16.30 20.36
CA ASP A 802 -35.83 16.12 20.06
C ASP A 802 -34.95 17.05 20.92
N GLY A 803 -33.80 16.57 21.39
CA GLY A 803 -32.96 17.25 22.38
C GLY A 803 -33.46 17.20 23.85
N GLY A 804 -34.56 16.48 24.14
CA GLY A 804 -34.91 16.02 25.50
C GLY A 804 -35.43 17.07 26.49
N LYS A 805 -35.73 18.29 26.04
CA LYS A 805 -36.21 19.36 26.93
C LYS A 805 -37.72 19.54 26.81
N THR A 806 -38.43 19.25 27.91
CA THR A 806 -39.75 19.82 28.29
C THR A 806 -41.07 19.15 27.86
N PHE A 807 -41.07 17.98 27.19
CA PHE A 807 -42.28 17.15 27.05
C PHE A 807 -41.88 15.69 27.32
N THR A 808 -42.28 15.12 28.46
CA THR A 808 -42.15 13.68 28.72
C THR A 808 -43.53 13.18 29.09
N TYR A 809 -44.17 12.48 28.14
CA TYR A 809 -45.47 11.90 28.40
C TYR A 809 -45.33 10.62 29.24
N LYS A 810 -46.33 10.32 30.09
CA LYS A 810 -46.39 9.03 30.82
C LYS A 810 -46.45 7.88 29.80
N THR A 811 -46.00 6.69 30.18
CA THR A 811 -46.09 5.49 29.33
C THR A 811 -47.51 5.28 28.78
N PHE A 812 -47.62 5.01 27.48
CA PHE A 812 -48.87 4.71 26.78
C PHE A 812 -48.67 3.58 25.75
N ALA A 813 -49.75 2.89 25.39
CA ALA A 813 -49.71 1.84 24.38
C ALA A 813 -49.92 2.40 22.97
N VAL A 814 -48.95 2.17 22.08
CA VAL A 814 -49.10 2.32 20.63
C VAL A 814 -49.77 1.06 20.10
N SER A 815 -50.74 1.19 19.19
CA SER A 815 -51.51 0.04 18.67
C SER A 815 -51.78 0.15 17.17
N ASN A 816 -52.29 -0.94 16.56
CA ASN A 816 -52.60 -1.03 15.13
C ASN A 816 -51.43 -0.61 14.23
N ILE A 817 -50.25 -1.13 14.55
CA ILE A 817 -49.03 -0.85 13.78
C ILE A 817 -49.08 -1.61 12.46
N GLU A 818 -48.96 -0.90 11.35
CA GLU A 818 -48.97 -1.46 9.99
C GLU A 818 -47.73 -0.96 9.23
N ARG A 819 -46.92 -1.88 8.68
CA ARG A 819 -45.75 -1.54 7.87
C ARG A 819 -46.17 -0.84 6.58
N VAL A 820 -45.55 0.32 6.32
CA VAL A 820 -45.68 1.05 5.06
C VAL A 820 -44.47 0.74 4.19
N LYS A 821 -43.26 1.00 4.70
CA LYS A 821 -42.00 0.64 4.06
C LYS A 821 -41.07 -0.06 5.03
N GLN A 822 -40.33 -1.03 4.52
CA GLN A 822 -39.25 -1.66 5.23
C GLN A 822 -38.12 -1.92 4.23
N ARG A 823 -36.88 -1.73 4.67
CA ARG A 823 -35.72 -2.08 3.87
C ARG A 823 -34.55 -2.38 4.78
N SER A 824 -33.79 -3.42 4.43
CA SER A 824 -32.52 -3.72 5.09
C SER A 824 -31.48 -2.65 4.78
N LEU A 825 -30.66 -2.29 5.77
CA LEU A 825 -29.47 -1.45 5.63
C LEU A 825 -28.17 -2.26 5.82
N ASN A 826 -28.27 -3.59 5.82
CA ASN A 826 -27.09 -4.46 5.77
C ASN A 826 -26.24 -4.13 4.54
N ASN A 827 -24.94 -4.44 4.59
CA ASN A 827 -24.04 -4.14 3.47
C ASN A 827 -24.47 -4.83 2.17
N SER A 828 -25.06 -6.04 2.27
CA SER A 828 -25.68 -6.77 1.14
C SER A 828 -26.83 -6.03 0.47
N ALA A 829 -27.53 -5.14 1.19
CA ALA A 829 -28.69 -4.40 0.71
C ALA A 829 -28.35 -3.00 0.18
N GLN A 830 -27.11 -2.54 0.36
CA GLN A 830 -26.64 -1.24 -0.10
C GLN A 830 -26.25 -1.26 -1.57
N ASN A 831 -26.46 -0.12 -2.24
CA ASN A 831 -26.03 0.06 -3.62
C ASN A 831 -24.51 0.30 -3.68
N SER A 832 -23.91 0.04 -4.84
CA SER A 832 -22.48 0.31 -5.07
C SER A 832 -22.16 1.80 -5.28
N ALA A 833 -23.17 2.62 -5.56
CA ALA A 833 -22.99 4.05 -5.81
C ALA A 833 -24.23 4.86 -5.41
N TYR A 834 -24.00 6.10 -4.99
CA TYR A 834 -25.06 7.08 -4.74
C TYR A 834 -25.70 7.54 -6.05
N PRO A 835 -27.00 7.90 -6.03
CA PRO A 835 -27.66 8.58 -7.13
C PRO A 835 -26.93 9.86 -7.57
N SER A 836 -26.55 9.92 -8.85
CA SER A 836 -25.70 11.00 -9.38
C SER A 836 -26.48 12.20 -9.94
N THR A 837 -27.76 11.99 -10.26
CA THR A 837 -28.60 12.97 -10.97
C THR A 837 -29.86 13.38 -10.22
N TYR A 838 -30.19 12.71 -9.11
CA TYR A 838 -31.37 12.95 -8.29
C TYR A 838 -31.11 12.58 -6.82
N SER A 839 -32.06 12.89 -5.93
CA SER A 839 -32.12 12.36 -4.56
C SER A 839 -33.46 11.65 -4.32
N PRO A 840 -33.46 10.37 -3.93
CA PRO A 840 -34.68 9.56 -3.79
C PRO A 840 -35.30 9.65 -2.39
N PHE A 841 -36.62 9.79 -2.32
CA PHE A 841 -37.41 9.83 -1.09
C PHE A 841 -38.59 8.86 -1.20
N TYR A 842 -39.03 8.29 -0.09
CA TYR A 842 -40.38 7.74 0.01
C TYR A 842 -41.38 8.88 0.17
N LEU A 843 -42.52 8.80 -0.52
CA LEU A 843 -43.68 9.67 -0.34
C LEU A 843 -44.87 8.85 0.15
N PHE A 844 -45.41 9.18 1.31
CA PHE A 844 -46.46 8.42 1.99
C PHE A 844 -47.36 9.34 2.83
N GLY A 845 -48.36 8.79 3.53
CA GLY A 845 -49.27 9.55 4.38
C GLY A 845 -50.68 9.62 3.80
N SER A 846 -51.20 10.84 3.64
CA SER A 846 -52.49 11.08 2.99
C SER A 846 -52.41 12.28 2.03
N SER A 847 -53.42 12.44 1.17
CA SER A 847 -53.50 13.61 0.28
C SER A 847 -53.57 14.95 1.00
N ASN A 848 -54.03 14.97 2.27
CA ASN A 848 -54.13 16.18 3.08
C ASN A 848 -52.85 16.49 3.85
N GLU A 849 -52.05 15.45 4.14
CA GLU A 849 -50.79 15.58 4.85
C GLU A 849 -49.80 14.55 4.32
N PRO A 850 -49.15 14.86 3.18
CA PRO A 850 -48.11 14.02 2.62
C PRO A 850 -46.83 14.13 3.44
N ASN A 851 -46.13 13.01 3.62
CA ASN A 851 -44.85 12.93 4.34
C ASN A 851 -43.78 12.38 3.39
N ILE A 852 -42.53 12.78 3.61
CA ILE A 852 -41.38 12.21 2.91
C ILE A 852 -40.29 11.76 3.88
N ASP A 853 -39.54 10.73 3.49
CA ASP A 853 -38.34 10.24 4.16
C ASP A 853 -37.28 9.85 3.11
N HIS A 854 -36.03 10.22 3.34
CA HIS A 854 -34.92 10.01 2.40
C HIS A 854 -34.56 8.53 2.27
N MET A 855 -34.51 7.99 1.06
CA MET A 855 -34.15 6.58 0.85
C MET A 855 -32.66 6.36 1.13
N LEU A 856 -32.35 5.52 2.12
CA LEU A 856 -30.98 5.26 2.55
C LEU A 856 -30.35 4.14 1.71
N VAL A 857 -29.75 4.49 0.58
CA VAL A 857 -29.28 3.51 -0.42
C VAL A 857 -27.82 3.08 -0.25
N VAL A 858 -26.96 3.93 0.31
CA VAL A 858 -25.51 3.70 0.48
C VAL A 858 -25.05 4.35 1.79
N HIS A 859 -24.14 3.71 2.53
CA HIS A 859 -23.47 4.26 3.71
C HIS A 859 -22.13 4.94 3.35
N PRO A 860 -21.74 6.05 4.01
CA PRO A 860 -22.51 6.85 4.98
C PRO A 860 -23.66 7.62 4.33
N ASN A 861 -24.64 8.09 5.11
CA ASN A 861 -25.78 8.84 4.57
C ASN A 861 -26.39 9.84 5.56
N ALA A 862 -27.48 10.52 5.22
CA ALA A 862 -28.26 11.37 6.11
C ALA A 862 -29.73 10.98 6.10
N GLN A 863 -30.37 10.96 7.27
CA GLN A 863 -31.83 10.85 7.36
C GLN A 863 -32.44 12.25 7.22
N LEU A 864 -33.24 12.44 6.17
CA LEU A 864 -33.90 13.70 5.86
C LEU A 864 -35.40 13.43 5.71
N ALA A 865 -36.19 13.80 6.70
CA ALA A 865 -37.62 13.51 6.76
C ALA A 865 -38.44 14.78 6.98
N ALA A 866 -39.66 14.81 6.43
CA ALA A 866 -40.56 15.95 6.53
C ALA A 866 -42.02 15.51 6.60
N SER A 867 -42.80 16.15 7.48
CA SER A 867 -44.24 15.88 7.60
C SER A 867 -45.11 17.05 7.18
N GLY A 868 -46.05 16.80 6.27
CA GLY A 868 -46.95 17.80 5.71
C GLY A 868 -46.32 18.63 4.59
N VAL A 869 -45.62 17.99 3.65
CA VAL A 869 -45.07 18.66 2.47
C VAL A 869 -46.19 19.19 1.57
N GLN A 870 -45.96 20.34 0.92
CA GLN A 870 -46.94 20.90 -0.02
C GLN A 870 -46.64 20.39 -1.42
N LEU A 871 -47.56 19.61 -1.98
CA LEU A 871 -47.43 19.01 -3.31
C LEU A 871 -48.32 19.69 -4.33
N ASN A 872 -47.72 20.08 -5.46
CA ASN A 872 -48.44 20.51 -6.65
C ASN A 872 -48.08 19.59 -7.83
N LEU A 873 -48.78 18.47 -7.92
CA LEU A 873 -48.53 17.39 -8.89
C LEU A 873 -49.56 17.43 -10.03
N ASN A 874 -49.11 17.14 -11.25
CA ASN A 874 -49.97 17.06 -12.42
C ASN A 874 -49.67 15.78 -13.23
N PRO A 875 -50.60 14.80 -13.27
CA PRO A 875 -51.90 14.76 -12.59
C PRO A 875 -51.78 14.61 -11.05
N PRO A 876 -52.81 14.93 -10.25
CA PRO A 876 -52.81 14.66 -8.82
C PRO A 876 -52.60 13.16 -8.51
N LEU A 877 -51.85 12.85 -7.46
CA LEU A 877 -51.60 11.48 -7.02
C LEU A 877 -52.84 10.87 -6.35
N ASP A 878 -53.17 9.63 -6.70
CA ASP A 878 -54.26 8.86 -6.09
C ASP A 878 -54.03 8.70 -4.57
N GLY A 879 -55.07 8.94 -3.77
CA GLY A 879 -55.05 8.79 -2.31
C GLY A 879 -54.54 7.43 -1.84
N ALA A 880 -54.85 6.35 -2.57
CA ALA A 880 -54.38 5.00 -2.22
C ALA A 880 -52.85 4.85 -2.29
N LYS A 881 -52.18 5.65 -3.13
CA LYS A 881 -50.72 5.61 -3.33
C LYS A 881 -49.95 6.17 -2.14
N TYR A 882 -50.51 7.15 -1.43
CA TYR A 882 -49.92 7.63 -0.17
C TYR A 882 -49.96 6.55 0.92
N ASN A 883 -50.98 5.68 0.93
CA ASN A 883 -51.08 4.58 1.91
C ASN A 883 -50.05 3.48 1.65
N SER A 884 -49.78 3.14 0.38
CA SER A 884 -48.78 2.12 0.03
C SER A 884 -47.33 2.64 0.07
N GLY A 885 -47.15 3.97 0.03
CA GLY A 885 -45.86 4.62 -0.13
C GLY A 885 -45.31 4.47 -1.55
N VAL A 886 -44.99 5.58 -2.19
CA VAL A 886 -44.38 5.64 -3.54
C VAL A 886 -42.98 6.23 -3.46
N ILE A 887 -42.23 6.19 -4.57
CA ILE A 887 -40.90 6.78 -4.64
C ILE A 887 -41.01 8.15 -5.30
N LEU A 888 -40.37 9.15 -4.71
CA LEU A 888 -40.32 10.53 -5.18
C LEU A 888 -38.85 10.94 -5.36
N PHE A 889 -38.50 11.43 -6.54
CA PHE A 889 -37.17 11.99 -6.80
C PHE A 889 -37.21 13.50 -6.65
N PHE A 890 -36.22 14.06 -5.98
CA PHE A 890 -35.85 15.47 -6.14
C PHE A 890 -34.96 15.55 -7.38
N ASP A 891 -35.51 16.05 -8.48
CA ASP A 891 -34.90 15.96 -9.81
C ASP A 891 -33.63 16.82 -9.96
N ASP A 892 -33.49 17.85 -9.12
CA ASP A 892 -32.41 18.85 -9.20
C ASP A 892 -31.42 18.77 -8.02
N VAL A 893 -31.58 17.76 -7.15
CA VAL A 893 -30.68 17.53 -6.00
C VAL A 893 -29.80 16.33 -6.33
N ARG A 894 -28.48 16.50 -6.30
CA ARG A 894 -27.53 15.45 -6.71
C ARG A 894 -26.88 14.84 -5.48
N GLU A 895 -27.46 13.76 -4.97
CA GLU A 895 -27.03 13.13 -3.72
C GLU A 895 -25.52 12.83 -3.70
N ALA A 896 -25.01 12.19 -4.75
CA ALA A 896 -23.60 11.80 -4.85
C ALA A 896 -22.60 12.95 -4.66
N THR A 897 -23.00 14.20 -4.94
CA THR A 897 -22.12 15.37 -4.81
C THR A 897 -22.01 15.91 -3.38
N MET A 898 -22.88 15.44 -2.48
CA MET A 898 -22.98 15.91 -1.10
C MET A 898 -22.51 14.88 -0.07
N GLN A 899 -22.09 13.69 -0.53
CA GLN A 899 -21.69 12.58 0.34
C GLN A 899 -20.16 12.55 0.55
N PRO A 900 -19.68 12.24 1.77
CA PRO A 900 -20.45 12.17 3.01
C PRO A 900 -20.95 13.55 3.44
N PHE A 901 -22.14 13.62 4.02
CA PHE A 901 -22.66 14.88 4.57
C PHE A 901 -21.82 15.37 5.76
N PRO A 902 -21.66 16.70 5.94
CA PRO A 902 -21.04 17.26 7.14
C PRO A 902 -21.84 16.97 8.42
N ALA A 903 -21.19 17.11 9.57
CA ALA A 903 -21.88 17.11 10.87
C ALA A 903 -23.01 18.15 10.90
N GLN A 904 -24.07 17.87 11.66
CA GLN A 904 -25.27 18.68 11.62
C GLN A 904 -25.01 20.13 12.05
N ALA A 905 -24.05 20.33 12.97
CA ALA A 905 -23.60 21.64 13.43
C ALA A 905 -22.89 22.48 12.35
N ASP A 906 -22.34 21.83 11.32
CA ASP A 906 -21.57 22.48 10.24
C ASP A 906 -22.43 22.77 9.00
N LEU A 907 -23.71 22.36 9.00
CA LEU A 907 -24.63 22.63 7.90
C LEU A 907 -24.94 24.13 7.82
N GLY A 908 -24.49 24.75 6.73
CA GLY A 908 -24.68 26.19 6.49
C GLY A 908 -26.11 26.58 6.06
N PRO A 909 -26.39 27.90 5.95
CA PRO A 909 -27.71 28.43 5.60
C PRO A 909 -28.18 28.08 4.17
N ASN A 910 -27.30 27.55 3.33
CA ASN A 910 -27.63 27.10 1.96
C ASN A 910 -27.88 25.61 1.86
N PHE A 911 -27.88 24.86 2.97
CA PHE A 911 -28.25 23.45 2.96
C PHE A 911 -29.64 23.28 2.33
N PHE A 912 -29.77 22.30 1.43
CA PHE A 912 -30.94 22.23 0.57
C PHE A 912 -32.20 21.86 1.35
N PHE A 913 -32.10 20.99 2.36
CA PHE A 913 -33.24 20.45 3.10
C PHE A 913 -33.62 21.36 4.28
N GLN A 914 -34.24 22.51 3.95
CA GLN A 914 -34.67 23.53 4.92
C GLN A 914 -36.12 23.99 4.69
N PRO A 915 -36.80 24.57 5.70
CA PRO A 915 -38.17 25.02 5.56
C PRO A 915 -38.37 26.02 4.42
N GLY A 916 -39.44 25.84 3.65
CA GLY A 916 -39.83 26.74 2.55
C GLY A 916 -39.01 26.58 1.26
N LYS A 917 -38.12 25.59 1.16
CA LYS A 917 -37.41 25.26 -0.07
C LYS A 917 -38.32 24.50 -1.03
N ASP A 918 -38.23 24.88 -2.31
CA ASP A 918 -39.00 24.28 -3.41
C ASP A 918 -38.12 23.33 -4.23
N PHE A 919 -38.71 22.20 -4.62
CA PHE A 919 -38.07 21.18 -5.44
C PHE A 919 -38.95 20.82 -6.62
N ARG A 920 -38.32 20.59 -7.77
CA ARG A 920 -38.95 19.85 -8.85
C ARG A 920 -38.90 18.37 -8.52
N VAL A 921 -40.04 17.71 -8.64
CA VAL A 921 -40.20 16.32 -8.21
C VAL A 921 -40.86 15.47 -9.26
N THR A 922 -40.41 14.21 -9.33
CA THR A 922 -41.02 13.17 -10.16
C THR A 922 -41.36 11.96 -9.29
N VAL A 923 -42.56 11.41 -9.46
CA VAL A 923 -43.09 10.34 -8.62
C VAL A 923 -43.23 9.05 -9.42
N TYR A 924 -42.86 7.93 -8.81
CA TYR A 924 -42.81 6.59 -9.38
C TYR A 924 -43.51 5.59 -8.45
N GLU A 925 -44.12 4.55 -9.04
CA GLU A 925 -44.51 3.38 -8.27
C GLU A 925 -43.27 2.73 -7.63
N ASP A 926 -43.41 2.32 -6.38
CA ASP A 926 -42.41 1.45 -5.77
C ASP A 926 -42.65 0.01 -6.26
N VAL A 927 -41.73 -0.48 -7.09
CA VAL A 927 -41.78 -1.84 -7.67
C VAL A 927 -40.82 -2.80 -6.96
N PHE A 928 -40.12 -2.33 -5.91
CA PHE A 928 -39.12 -3.12 -5.20
C PHE A 928 -39.76 -3.89 -4.03
N ALA A 929 -39.10 -4.97 -3.62
CA ALA A 929 -39.56 -5.78 -2.49
C ALA A 929 -39.42 -5.01 -1.17
N ASN A 930 -40.47 -5.03 -0.35
CA ASN A 930 -40.52 -4.29 0.92
C ASN A 930 -39.74 -4.96 2.07
N ASP A 931 -39.11 -6.10 1.83
CA ASP A 931 -38.35 -6.89 2.82
C ASP A 931 -37.06 -7.48 2.21
N GLY A 932 -36.60 -6.93 1.09
CA GLY A 932 -35.41 -7.42 0.39
C GLY A 932 -34.10 -7.06 1.09
N ASP A 933 -33.23 -8.06 1.27
CA ASP A 933 -31.83 -7.89 1.67
C ASP A 933 -30.91 -7.83 0.44
N LYS A 934 -31.23 -6.92 -0.50
CA LYS A 934 -30.53 -6.75 -1.77
C LYS A 934 -30.52 -5.29 -2.24
N PRO A 935 -29.54 -4.88 -3.08
CA PRO A 935 -29.51 -3.54 -3.65
C PRO A 935 -30.72 -3.29 -4.54
N ILE A 936 -31.12 -2.02 -4.68
CA ILE A 936 -32.24 -1.61 -5.54
C ILE A 936 -31.74 -0.72 -6.67
N ASP A 937 -32.06 -1.07 -7.91
CA ASP A 937 -31.69 -0.27 -9.08
C ASP A 937 -32.79 0.76 -9.39
N LEU A 938 -32.63 1.95 -8.81
CA LEU A 938 -33.55 3.08 -8.97
C LEU A 938 -33.59 3.62 -10.41
N ASP A 939 -32.55 3.40 -11.22
CA ASP A 939 -32.52 3.88 -12.60
C ASP A 939 -33.51 3.13 -13.49
N THR A 940 -33.95 1.93 -13.08
CA THR A 940 -35.03 1.19 -13.77
C THR A 940 -36.38 1.90 -13.74
N LEU A 941 -36.56 2.92 -12.89
CA LEU A 941 -37.77 3.72 -12.79
C LEU A 941 -37.81 4.85 -13.84
N GLN A 942 -36.66 5.26 -14.38
CA GLN A 942 -36.59 6.38 -15.32
C GLN A 942 -37.53 6.17 -16.52
N GLY A 943 -38.29 7.22 -16.86
CA GLY A 943 -39.30 7.16 -17.93
C GLY A 943 -40.62 6.48 -17.55
N LYS A 944 -40.78 6.00 -16.32
CA LYS A 944 -42.02 5.37 -15.81
C LYS A 944 -42.74 6.20 -14.75
N ALA A 945 -42.56 7.52 -14.80
CA ALA A 945 -43.18 8.45 -13.87
C ALA A 945 -44.72 8.34 -13.92
N ILE A 946 -45.36 8.27 -12.75
CA ILE A 946 -46.83 8.30 -12.64
C ILE A 946 -47.36 9.74 -12.54
N THR A 947 -46.54 10.66 -12.01
CA THR A 947 -46.82 12.11 -12.00
C THR A 947 -45.53 12.89 -11.73
N SER A 948 -45.57 14.21 -11.96
CA SER A 948 -44.47 15.13 -11.65
C SER A 948 -45.03 16.50 -11.25
N GLY A 949 -44.18 17.34 -10.66
CA GLY A 949 -44.59 18.68 -10.24
C GLY A 949 -43.58 19.33 -9.32
N THR A 950 -44.09 20.03 -8.31
CA THR A 950 -43.26 20.71 -7.30
C THR A 950 -43.62 20.28 -5.89
N LEU A 951 -42.62 20.31 -5.01
CA LEU A 951 -42.74 20.07 -3.57
C LEU A 951 -42.15 21.25 -2.81
N THR A 952 -42.86 21.77 -1.82
CA THR A 952 -42.32 22.77 -0.86
C THR A 952 -42.16 22.11 0.51
N LEU A 953 -40.97 22.26 1.11
CA LEU A 953 -40.69 21.72 2.44
C LEU A 953 -41.41 22.50 3.56
N PRO A 954 -42.03 21.81 4.53
CA PRO A 954 -42.67 22.44 5.68
C PRO A 954 -41.62 22.86 6.73
N SER A 955 -42.08 23.49 7.81
CA SER A 955 -41.20 23.80 8.95
C SER A 955 -40.90 22.59 9.85
N TYR A 956 -41.71 21.53 9.77
CA TYR A 956 -41.56 20.34 10.60
C TYR A 956 -40.71 19.28 9.88
N LEU A 957 -39.40 19.37 10.07
CA LEU A 957 -38.38 18.56 9.42
C LEU A 957 -37.53 17.83 10.47
N TYR A 958 -37.05 16.65 10.13
CA TYR A 958 -36.01 15.93 10.86
C TYR A 958 -34.78 15.77 9.96
N VAL A 959 -33.61 16.12 10.51
CA VAL A 959 -32.32 16.03 9.82
C VAL A 959 -31.34 15.39 10.79
N ASP A 960 -30.75 14.28 10.38
CA ASP A 960 -29.68 13.60 11.10
C ASP A 960 -28.60 13.18 10.09
N THR A 961 -27.40 13.76 10.23
CA THR A 961 -26.23 13.42 9.40
C THR A 961 -25.19 12.61 10.18
N GLU A 962 -25.43 12.30 11.46
CA GLU A 962 -24.42 11.79 12.38
C GLU A 962 -24.83 10.46 13.02
N ASN A 963 -25.99 10.37 13.70
CA ASN A 963 -26.27 9.20 14.54
C ASN A 963 -26.48 7.92 13.72
N LEU A 964 -27.04 8.03 12.51
CA LEU A 964 -27.20 6.89 11.61
C LEU A 964 -25.86 6.33 11.11
N ASN A 965 -24.82 7.16 11.07
CA ASN A 965 -23.45 6.80 10.68
C ASN A 965 -22.55 6.51 11.89
N GLY A 966 -23.05 6.71 13.12
CA GLY A 966 -22.26 6.59 14.33
C GLY A 966 -21.86 5.14 14.62
N GLU A 967 -20.59 4.92 14.92
CA GLU A 967 -20.08 3.65 15.45
C GLU A 967 -20.18 3.65 16.98
N ASP A 968 -21.03 2.79 17.54
CA ASP A 968 -21.22 2.66 19.00
C ASP A 968 -20.33 1.57 19.64
N VAL A 969 -19.22 1.24 18.99
CA VAL A 969 -18.22 0.31 19.53
C VAL A 969 -17.12 1.15 20.16
N PRO A 970 -16.64 0.84 21.38
CA PRO A 970 -15.54 1.58 21.98
C PRO A 970 -14.36 1.70 21.02
N GLU A 971 -13.74 2.88 20.96
CA GLU A 971 -12.54 3.08 20.15
C GLU A 971 -11.50 2.00 20.46
N PRO A 972 -10.86 1.42 19.44
CA PRO A 972 -9.77 0.47 19.65
C PRO A 972 -8.64 1.21 20.36
N ARG A 973 -8.38 0.85 21.63
CA ARG A 973 -7.27 1.41 22.42
C ARG A 973 -6.31 0.31 22.84
N PRO A 974 -4.99 0.53 22.83
CA PRO A 974 -4.02 -0.44 23.34
C PRO A 974 -4.45 -0.97 24.72
N SER A 975 -4.29 -2.27 24.98
CA SER A 975 -4.68 -2.86 26.26
C SER A 975 -3.66 -2.50 27.34
N GLY A 976 -3.77 -1.27 27.85
CA GLY A 976 -2.99 -0.68 28.94
C GLY A 976 -3.78 0.53 29.46
N GLY A 977 -4.00 0.62 30.78
CA GLY A 977 -4.96 1.56 31.35
C GLY A 977 -4.61 3.03 31.12
N LEU A 978 -5.64 3.83 30.79
CA LEU A 978 -5.77 5.28 31.01
C LEU A 978 -4.46 6.10 31.05
N MET A 979 -4.04 6.60 29.89
CA MET A 979 -3.85 8.04 29.66
C MET A 979 -4.22 8.35 28.22
N SER A 980 -5.28 9.14 27.98
CA SER A 980 -5.35 9.85 26.70
C SER A 980 -4.20 10.85 26.71
N MET A 981 -3.15 10.62 25.93
CA MET A 981 -2.25 11.74 25.66
C MET A 981 -3.04 12.83 24.95
N GLN A 982 -2.59 14.04 25.22
CA GLN A 982 -3.07 15.33 24.74
C GLN A 982 -3.65 15.28 23.31
N THR A 983 -4.73 16.03 23.04
CA THR A 983 -5.29 16.18 21.69
C THR A 983 -4.19 16.49 20.67
N ARG A 984 -4.39 16.22 19.38
CA ARG A 984 -3.42 16.56 18.32
C ARG A 984 -2.87 17.99 18.47
N GLU A 985 -3.72 18.96 18.80
CA GLU A 985 -3.32 20.34 19.09
C GLU A 985 -2.38 20.45 20.29
N ALA A 986 -2.67 19.73 21.37
CA ALA A 986 -1.85 19.74 22.57
C ALA A 986 -0.53 18.97 22.38
N TRP A 987 -0.49 17.89 21.58
CA TRP A 987 0.77 17.27 21.12
C TRP A 987 1.61 18.24 20.28
N VAL A 988 0.99 18.94 19.31
CA VAL A 988 1.68 19.98 18.51
C VAL A 988 2.24 21.07 19.43
N ASN A 989 1.46 21.53 20.41
CA ASN A 989 1.91 22.53 21.38
C ASN A 989 3.06 22.02 22.26
N GLU A 990 3.05 20.75 22.68
CA GLU A 990 4.15 20.13 23.44
C GLU A 990 5.43 20.09 22.61
N VAL A 991 5.36 19.61 21.37
CA VAL A 991 6.48 19.58 20.42
C VAL A 991 7.00 21.00 20.16
N ASP A 992 6.11 21.96 19.90
CA ASP A 992 6.48 23.35 19.64
C ASP A 992 7.09 24.04 20.86
N SER A 993 6.55 23.80 22.06
CA SER A 993 7.11 24.32 23.31
C SER A 993 8.47 23.70 23.65
N THR A 994 8.66 22.41 23.36
CA THR A 994 9.91 21.69 23.62
C THR A 994 11.00 22.07 22.61
N LEU A 995 10.63 22.28 21.34
CA LEU A 995 11.56 22.72 20.29
C LEU A 995 11.77 24.25 20.28
N GLY A 996 10.95 25.02 21.00
CA GLY A 996 11.06 26.48 21.10
C GLY A 996 10.66 27.24 19.83
N THR A 997 9.85 26.64 18.94
CA THR A 997 9.51 27.16 17.61
C THR A 997 8.61 28.41 17.65
N THR A 998 7.85 28.61 18.73
CA THR A 998 6.93 29.76 18.91
C THR A 998 7.62 31.09 19.22
N ALA A 999 8.94 31.11 19.49
CA ALA A 999 9.67 32.36 19.72
C ALA A 999 9.98 33.15 18.42
N ALA A 1000 9.81 32.56 17.23
CA ALA A 1000 10.20 33.19 15.96
C ALA A 1000 9.07 33.95 15.23
N VAL A 1001 7.79 33.76 15.58
CA VAL A 1001 6.65 34.38 14.87
C VAL A 1001 6.18 35.69 15.51
N ASN A 1002 6.54 35.97 16.77
CA ASN A 1002 6.14 37.20 17.49
C ASN A 1002 7.27 38.25 17.64
N ALA A 1003 8.40 38.09 16.95
CA ALA A 1003 9.52 39.04 16.99
C ALA A 1003 9.46 40.13 15.89
N THR A 1004 8.28 40.47 15.38
CA THR A 1004 8.05 41.72 14.61
C THR A 1004 6.79 42.43 15.11
N GLY A 1005 6.89 43.09 16.27
CA GLY A 1005 5.76 43.88 16.76
C GLY A 1005 5.85 44.42 18.17
N SER A 1006 6.91 45.16 18.52
CA SER A 1006 6.86 46.36 19.39
C SER A 1006 8.27 46.73 19.85
N GLY A 1007 8.76 47.86 19.34
CA GLY A 1007 10.06 48.46 19.63
C GLY A 1007 10.35 49.53 18.60
#